data_AF-A0A9C8ABZ5-F1
#
_entry.id   AF-A0A9C8ABZ5-F1
#
_cell.length_a   1.000
_cell.length_b   1.000
_cell.length_c   1.000
_cell.angle_alpha   90.00
_cell.angle_beta   90.00
_cell.angle_gamma   90.00
#
_symmetry.space_group_name_H-M   'P 1'
#
loop_
_entity.id
_entity.type
_entity.pdbx_description
1 polymer ?
#
loop_
_entity_poly.entity_id
_entity_poly.type
_entity_poly.pdbx_seq_one_letter_code
_entity_poly.pdbx_strand_id
1 'polypeptide(L)'
;MANRKNTRKIPASPSKTQKPTTTTTTLADTLQTLIIQLNELHEEAQKSLTTTDADKEWLTSIELPDKPDFFTLCKDAYETAAIFRYQIEYAKLVEQEARSYSDGLKSEKAILDQEQQHIIDNRTVFDEQRRTLQTEFADFKQYVAEQKTVLAEQEKIFQDKWAKLNQREQDLLEKEQILKKQELDAEAGFLKLHNMSIKELDAQAANFREEMAQHRAKIVQERSDWLEQQHQEQQTLNVKLKEIWTEHEEQSKKAQIKAQAHLAAEKENIAQEQQHLESEQQSLRKNIKAIVVDKELFEEDKQDFDQRVAQKAAREIENLIFQMSDLKARLEEARSERDDLAAILRERETADLRFGHKTPEEVLHELQALRKQRDSLNKQLAARPSHQTLEKLRQLETDKEAYELQKDAELAEIASLKSQLRRSSIGVIELETLKDQKTALESSRELTKAALDELQKNVTEILDRDKAQSPFPQCSQMDNDESLQYTPALVDEIPDLVQFTQALQQRIAYDPETTKELYYELSDIQCLLGGLAMSHLHLLQGISGIGKTSLPLAFARAIGAGSTLVEVQAGWRDRQDLMGYYNTFEKRFDETEFLQALYRAQCPQYADRFYIIVLDEMNLSHPEQYFADLLSALEQDEKRRELKLMSASTNAAPKLLKEGRILKIPANVWFIGTANHDETTKDFADKTYDRAHVMELPH
;
A
#
# COMPACT_ATOMS: atom_id res chain seq x y z
N MET A 1 -28.86 21.70 -84.57
CA MET A 1 -30.08 21.89 -85.39
C MET A 1 -31.11 22.63 -84.55
N ALA A 2 -31.88 23.56 -85.14
CA ALA A 2 -32.90 24.39 -84.46
C ALA A 2 -32.34 25.31 -83.34
N ASN A 3 -33.03 26.36 -82.88
CA ASN A 3 -34.38 26.84 -83.22
C ASN A 3 -34.42 28.39 -83.37
N ARG A 4 -35.55 28.94 -83.85
CA ARG A 4 -35.75 30.35 -84.24
C ARG A 4 -36.27 31.26 -83.12
N LYS A 5 -35.92 32.57 -83.16
CA LYS A 5 -36.84 33.76 -83.11
C LYS A 5 -36.05 35.09 -83.07
N ASN A 6 -36.66 36.28 -83.24
CA ASN A 6 -37.06 36.96 -84.50
C ASN A 6 -37.50 38.43 -84.18
N THR A 7 -37.31 39.40 -85.09
CA THR A 7 -37.79 40.81 -85.06
C THR A 7 -37.24 41.74 -83.93
N ARG A 8 -37.30 43.10 -83.96
CA ARG A 8 -38.10 44.07 -84.77
C ARG A 8 -37.50 45.52 -84.87
N LYS A 9 -37.31 46.01 -86.10
CA LYS A 9 -37.52 47.39 -86.68
C LYS A 9 -37.68 48.69 -85.81
N ILE A 10 -36.87 49.74 -86.11
CA ILE A 10 -37.20 51.11 -86.71
C ILE A 10 -38.14 52.09 -85.90
N PRO A 11 -38.20 53.47 -86.03
CA PRO A 11 -37.60 54.49 -86.95
C PRO A 11 -37.03 55.84 -86.37
N ALA A 12 -36.58 56.74 -87.28
CA ALA A 12 -36.88 58.20 -87.39
C ALA A 12 -35.93 59.34 -86.87
N SER A 13 -36.02 60.48 -87.58
CA SER A 13 -35.35 61.79 -87.41
C SER A 13 -36.40 62.93 -87.33
N PRO A 14 -36.03 64.20 -86.97
CA PRO A 14 -35.91 65.31 -87.96
C PRO A 14 -34.94 66.46 -87.50
N SER A 15 -34.98 67.73 -87.97
CA SER A 15 -34.60 68.28 -89.30
C SER A 15 -34.57 69.85 -89.31
N LYS A 16 -33.65 70.51 -90.06
CA LYS A 16 -33.73 71.91 -90.63
C LYS A 16 -33.81 73.11 -89.63
N THR A 17 -33.59 74.41 -89.95
CA THR A 17 -33.17 75.22 -91.16
C THR A 17 -32.25 76.43 -90.72
N GLN A 18 -32.06 77.66 -91.28
CA GLN A 18 -32.64 78.51 -92.37
C GLN A 18 -31.58 79.43 -93.10
N LYS A 19 -31.63 80.78 -92.94
CA LYS A 19 -30.94 81.93 -93.63
C LYS A 19 -31.24 83.25 -92.83
N PRO A 20 -30.68 84.48 -93.03
CA PRO A 20 -30.36 85.30 -94.27
C PRO A 20 -28.90 85.86 -94.30
N THR A 21 -28.32 86.61 -95.27
CA THR A 21 -28.60 87.86 -96.07
C THR A 21 -28.78 89.14 -95.21
N THR A 22 -28.32 90.36 -95.59
CA THR A 22 -28.19 91.00 -96.92
C THR A 22 -27.12 92.14 -96.95
N THR A 23 -26.88 92.75 -98.12
CA THR A 23 -25.99 93.91 -98.45
C THR A 23 -26.44 95.28 -97.91
N THR A 24 -25.50 96.18 -97.56
CA THR A 24 -25.64 97.67 -97.68
C THR A 24 -24.33 98.44 -97.42
N THR A 25 -23.68 99.00 -98.46
CA THR A 25 -22.78 100.19 -98.40
C THR A 25 -22.30 100.59 -99.82
N THR A 26 -23.01 101.49 -100.49
CA THR A 26 -22.61 102.11 -101.79
C THR A 26 -23.08 103.56 -101.93
N LEU A 27 -23.35 104.23 -100.80
CA LEU A 27 -23.95 105.59 -100.73
C LEU A 27 -23.24 106.55 -99.75
N ALA A 28 -22.19 106.10 -99.05
CA ALA A 28 -21.40 106.95 -98.16
C ALA A 28 -20.28 107.66 -98.93
N ASP A 29 -19.44 106.87 -99.61
CA ASP A 29 -18.23 107.34 -100.30
C ASP A 29 -18.54 108.40 -101.38
N THR A 30 -19.71 108.31 -102.02
CA THR A 30 -20.17 109.24 -103.07
C THR A 30 -20.66 110.59 -102.54
N LEU A 31 -21.13 110.66 -101.28
CA LEU A 31 -21.47 111.92 -100.63
C LEU A 31 -20.22 112.61 -100.07
N GLN A 32 -19.26 111.83 -99.57
CA GLN A 32 -18.02 112.36 -98.97
C GLN A 32 -17.13 113.07 -100.01
N THR A 33 -17.13 112.63 -101.27
CA THR A 33 -16.44 113.33 -102.37
C THR A 33 -17.09 114.65 -102.78
N LEU A 34 -18.42 114.77 -102.73
CA LEU A 34 -19.13 116.00 -103.12
C LEU A 34 -18.98 117.14 -102.09
N ILE A 35 -18.87 116.79 -100.81
CA ILE A 35 -18.68 117.77 -99.73
C ILE A 35 -17.30 118.44 -99.81
N ILE A 36 -16.26 117.70 -100.23
CA ILE A 36 -14.90 118.24 -100.38
C ILE A 36 -14.86 119.33 -101.47
N GLN A 37 -15.41 119.04 -102.66
CA GLN A 37 -15.40 119.99 -103.79
C GLN A 37 -16.21 121.28 -103.53
N LEU A 38 -17.24 121.22 -102.66
CA LEU A 38 -18.00 122.41 -102.27
C LEU A 38 -17.26 123.30 -101.26
N ASN A 39 -16.42 122.72 -100.40
CA ASN A 39 -15.63 123.48 -99.43
C ASN A 39 -14.44 124.20 -100.08
N GLU A 40 -13.78 123.58 -101.06
CA GLU A 40 -12.69 124.22 -101.82
C GLU A 40 -13.16 125.51 -102.52
N LEU A 41 -14.36 125.48 -103.14
CA LEU A 41 -15.00 126.66 -103.74
C LEU A 41 -15.41 127.73 -102.71
N HIS A 42 -15.61 127.37 -101.45
CA HIS A 42 -15.97 128.33 -100.40
C HIS A 42 -14.72 129.02 -99.80
N GLU A 43 -13.62 128.31 -99.63
CA GLU A 43 -12.35 128.88 -99.14
C GLU A 43 -11.69 129.85 -100.12
N GLU A 44 -11.77 129.60 -101.44
CA GLU A 44 -11.26 130.58 -102.42
C GLU A 44 -12.12 131.84 -102.45
N ALA A 45 -13.45 131.70 -102.36
CA ALA A 45 -14.36 132.84 -102.28
C ALA A 45 -14.10 133.71 -101.03
N GLN A 46 -13.91 133.09 -99.85
CA GLN A 46 -13.62 133.79 -98.60
C GLN A 46 -12.22 134.42 -98.52
N LYS A 47 -11.28 134.05 -99.39
CA LYS A 47 -9.97 134.75 -99.52
C LYS A 47 -10.06 136.02 -100.38
N SER A 48 -11.26 136.34 -100.90
CA SER A 48 -11.57 137.59 -101.58
C SER A 48 -12.60 138.41 -100.79
N LEU A 49 -12.38 139.73 -100.71
CA LEU A 49 -13.23 140.72 -100.02
C LEU A 49 -13.49 140.51 -98.51
N THR A 50 -12.55 140.99 -97.68
CA THR A 50 -12.91 141.92 -96.58
C THR A 50 -11.73 142.80 -96.16
N THR A 51 -11.35 143.72 -97.06
CA THR A 51 -10.95 145.08 -96.67
C THR A 51 -12.17 145.79 -96.02
N THR A 52 -12.06 146.87 -95.23
CA THR A 52 -11.15 148.02 -95.31
C THR A 52 -10.76 148.59 -93.94
N ASP A 53 -9.65 149.33 -93.89
CA ASP A 53 -9.53 150.73 -93.40
C ASP A 53 -8.06 151.04 -93.02
N ALA A 54 -7.51 152.24 -93.21
CA ALA A 54 -7.74 153.33 -94.19
C ALA A 54 -6.56 154.33 -94.08
N ASP A 55 -5.90 154.73 -95.19
CA ASP A 55 -5.47 156.13 -95.45
C ASP A 55 -4.60 156.37 -96.71
N LYS A 56 -4.66 157.62 -97.22
CA LYS A 56 -3.65 158.36 -98.02
C LYS A 56 -3.41 158.06 -99.52
N GLU A 57 -4.38 158.54 -100.31
CA GLU A 57 -4.25 159.71 -101.24
C GLU A 57 -3.31 159.73 -102.47
N TRP A 58 -3.73 160.57 -103.46
CA TRP A 58 -3.00 161.14 -104.62
C TRP A 58 -2.70 160.19 -105.83
N LEU A 59 -2.90 160.55 -107.12
CA LEU A 59 -3.36 161.80 -107.79
C LEU A 59 -4.23 161.52 -109.07
N THR A 60 -5.37 162.21 -109.16
CA THR A 60 -6.05 162.91 -110.30
C THR A 60 -5.69 162.74 -111.80
N SER A 61 -6.68 163.09 -112.66
CA SER A 61 -6.62 163.51 -114.10
C SER A 61 -6.73 162.39 -115.18
N ILE A 62 -7.37 162.54 -116.36
CA ILE A 62 -7.99 163.71 -117.05
C ILE A 62 -9.18 163.31 -118.01
N GLU A 63 -10.14 164.23 -118.17
CA GLU A 63 -11.15 164.57 -119.23
C GLU A 63 -11.58 163.62 -120.42
N LEU A 64 -12.92 163.39 -120.53
CA LEU A 64 -13.92 163.74 -121.63
C LEU A 64 -13.56 163.72 -123.16
N PRO A 65 -14.53 163.68 -124.14
CA PRO A 65 -16.02 163.69 -124.10
C PRO A 65 -16.81 162.71 -125.06
N ASP A 66 -18.14 162.77 -125.00
CA ASP A 66 -19.19 162.58 -126.06
C ASP A 66 -19.33 161.29 -126.92
N LYS A 67 -20.33 160.43 -126.59
CA LYS A 67 -21.62 160.24 -127.34
C LYS A 67 -22.56 159.19 -126.67
N PRO A 68 -23.86 159.08 -127.05
CA PRO A 68 -24.90 158.57 -126.13
C PRO A 68 -25.31 157.10 -126.29
N ASP A 69 -25.64 156.44 -125.16
CA ASP A 69 -26.88 155.67 -124.90
C ASP A 69 -26.81 154.96 -123.54
N PHE A 70 -27.65 155.31 -122.55
CA PHE A 70 -27.68 154.60 -121.24
C PHE A 70 -28.96 154.75 -120.40
N PHE A 71 -30.15 154.85 -121.02
CA PHE A 71 -31.40 155.20 -120.31
C PHE A 71 -32.15 154.02 -119.65
N THR A 72 -31.48 152.89 -119.39
CA THR A 72 -32.13 151.62 -118.99
C THR A 72 -31.74 151.05 -117.63
N LEU A 73 -30.65 151.49 -116.99
CA LEU A 73 -30.11 150.79 -115.81
C LEU A 73 -30.69 151.24 -114.45
N CYS A 74 -31.28 152.44 -114.35
CA CYS A 74 -31.58 153.05 -113.05
C CYS A 74 -32.93 152.65 -112.41
N LYS A 75 -33.61 151.60 -112.90
CA LYS A 75 -34.91 151.16 -112.35
C LYS A 75 -34.81 149.95 -111.41
N ASP A 76 -33.89 149.03 -111.67
CA ASP A 76 -33.83 147.72 -110.99
C ASP A 76 -33.13 147.77 -109.61
N ALA A 77 -32.51 148.90 -109.27
CA ALA A 77 -31.67 149.07 -108.08
C ALA A 77 -32.45 149.33 -106.77
N TYR A 78 -33.75 149.65 -106.82
CA TYR A 78 -34.51 150.09 -105.63
C TYR A 78 -35.41 149.00 -105.03
N GLU A 79 -35.91 148.05 -105.82
CA GLU A 79 -36.78 146.97 -105.33
C GLU A 79 -35.98 145.82 -104.71
N THR A 80 -34.75 145.58 -105.18
CA THR A 80 -33.83 144.53 -104.70
C THR A 80 -33.36 144.73 -103.26
N ALA A 81 -33.20 145.98 -102.81
CA ALA A 81 -32.70 146.31 -101.47
C ALA A 81 -33.69 145.97 -100.32
N ALA A 82 -35.00 145.95 -100.60
CA ALA A 82 -36.03 145.70 -99.58
C ALA A 82 -36.10 144.22 -99.16
N ILE A 83 -35.93 143.30 -100.12
CA ILE A 83 -36.05 141.85 -99.91
C ILE A 83 -34.92 141.32 -99.01
N PHE A 84 -33.70 141.83 -99.18
CA PHE A 84 -32.50 141.34 -98.50
C PHE A 84 -32.55 141.48 -96.96
N ARG A 85 -33.22 142.51 -96.41
CA ARG A 85 -33.31 142.69 -94.95
C ARG A 85 -34.17 141.61 -94.27
N TYR A 86 -35.27 141.21 -94.90
CA TYR A 86 -36.20 140.23 -94.30
C TYR A 86 -35.59 138.81 -94.24
N GLN A 87 -34.73 138.47 -95.20
CA GLN A 87 -34.05 137.17 -95.23
C GLN A 87 -33.01 137.00 -94.12
N ILE A 88 -32.35 138.08 -93.67
CA ILE A 88 -31.27 138.03 -92.67
C ILE A 88 -31.80 137.76 -91.26
N GLU A 89 -32.97 138.28 -90.87
CA GLU A 89 -33.55 137.99 -89.55
C GLU A 89 -34.09 136.57 -89.45
N TYR A 90 -34.70 136.04 -90.52
CA TYR A 90 -35.20 134.67 -90.55
C TYR A 90 -34.06 133.63 -90.45
N ALA A 91 -32.93 133.88 -91.12
CA ALA A 91 -31.76 132.99 -91.09
C ALA A 91 -31.19 132.79 -89.66
N LYS A 92 -31.12 133.86 -88.85
CA LYS A 92 -30.57 133.80 -87.48
C LYS A 92 -31.40 132.93 -86.53
N LEU A 93 -32.72 132.89 -86.71
CA LEU A 93 -33.62 132.14 -85.84
C LEU A 93 -33.51 130.63 -86.13
N VAL A 94 -33.44 130.26 -87.41
CA VAL A 94 -33.17 128.88 -87.86
C VAL A 94 -31.80 128.39 -87.38
N GLU A 95 -30.77 129.24 -87.39
CA GLU A 95 -29.43 128.87 -86.93
C GLU A 95 -29.39 128.53 -85.43
N GLN A 96 -30.27 129.13 -84.63
CA GLN A 96 -30.32 128.91 -83.18
C GLN A 96 -30.98 127.57 -82.84
N GLU A 97 -32.05 127.18 -83.54
CA GLU A 97 -32.67 125.85 -83.42
C GLU A 97 -31.76 124.73 -83.95
N ALA A 98 -31.04 124.98 -85.06
CA ALA A 98 -30.09 124.01 -85.62
C ALA A 98 -28.97 123.63 -84.64
N ARG A 99 -28.51 124.58 -83.82
CA ARG A 99 -27.47 124.35 -82.81
C ARG A 99 -27.95 123.47 -81.66
N SER A 100 -29.16 123.69 -81.12
CA SER A 100 -29.70 122.84 -80.04
C SER A 100 -29.96 121.39 -80.49
N TYR A 101 -30.44 121.19 -81.72
CA TYR A 101 -30.53 119.85 -82.32
C TYR A 101 -29.15 119.19 -82.55
N SER A 102 -28.15 119.97 -82.96
CA SER A 102 -26.78 119.46 -83.17
C SER A 102 -26.14 118.93 -81.88
N ASP A 103 -26.29 119.64 -80.76
CA ASP A 103 -25.70 119.23 -79.48
C ASP A 103 -26.44 118.05 -78.83
N GLY A 104 -27.76 117.95 -79.02
CA GLY A 104 -28.53 116.75 -78.67
C GLY A 104 -28.00 115.50 -79.39
N LEU A 105 -27.88 115.55 -80.72
CA LEU A 105 -27.36 114.45 -81.55
C LEU A 105 -25.94 114.03 -81.19
N LYS A 106 -25.07 114.95 -80.76
CA LYS A 106 -23.71 114.62 -80.27
C LYS A 106 -23.76 113.81 -78.98
N SER A 107 -24.63 114.16 -78.05
CA SER A 107 -24.77 113.45 -76.76
C SER A 107 -25.33 112.03 -76.95
N GLU A 108 -26.33 111.87 -77.81
CA GLU A 108 -26.94 110.57 -78.12
C GLU A 108 -25.96 109.65 -78.86
N LYS A 109 -25.17 110.20 -79.80
CA LYS A 109 -24.10 109.45 -80.47
C LYS A 109 -23.01 108.98 -79.49
N ALA A 110 -22.59 109.82 -78.55
CA ALA A 110 -21.55 109.44 -77.59
C ALA A 110 -21.97 108.27 -76.69
N ILE A 111 -23.26 108.13 -76.38
CA ILE A 111 -23.83 106.99 -75.65
C ILE A 111 -23.81 105.73 -76.55
N LEU A 112 -24.26 105.84 -77.80
CA LEU A 112 -24.25 104.73 -78.76
C LEU A 112 -22.84 104.20 -79.04
N ASP A 113 -21.84 105.08 -79.16
CA ASP A 113 -20.44 104.68 -79.37
C ASP A 113 -19.87 103.93 -78.13
N GLN A 114 -20.29 104.30 -76.91
CA GLN A 114 -19.96 103.54 -75.68
C GLN A 114 -20.65 102.18 -75.60
N GLU A 115 -21.94 102.10 -75.94
CA GLU A 115 -22.67 100.82 -75.97
C GLU A 115 -22.08 99.85 -77.01
N GLN A 116 -21.69 100.35 -78.19
CA GLN A 116 -21.02 99.53 -79.21
C GLN A 116 -19.69 98.96 -78.71
N GLN A 117 -18.85 99.78 -78.05
CA GLN A 117 -17.58 99.29 -77.49
C GLN A 117 -17.82 98.20 -76.43
N HIS A 118 -18.78 98.42 -75.51
CA HIS A 118 -19.12 97.43 -74.49
C HIS A 118 -19.66 96.11 -75.10
N ILE A 119 -20.40 96.17 -76.22
CA ILE A 119 -20.86 94.97 -76.96
C ILE A 119 -19.67 94.24 -77.61
N ILE A 120 -18.68 94.96 -78.15
CA ILE A 120 -17.46 94.37 -78.73
C ILE A 120 -16.64 93.65 -77.65
N ASP A 121 -16.40 94.32 -76.51
CA ASP A 121 -15.58 93.78 -75.43
C ASP A 121 -16.22 92.50 -74.84
N ASN A 122 -17.52 92.52 -74.54
CA ASN A 122 -18.25 91.31 -74.11
C ASN A 122 -18.18 90.17 -75.14
N ARG A 123 -18.23 90.49 -76.44
CA ARG A 123 -18.15 89.48 -77.50
C ARG A 123 -16.79 88.78 -77.56
N THR A 124 -15.69 89.50 -77.33
CA THR A 124 -14.35 88.89 -77.26
C THR A 124 -14.24 87.90 -76.10
N VAL A 125 -14.73 88.28 -74.91
CA VAL A 125 -14.76 87.41 -73.71
C VAL A 125 -15.58 86.15 -73.97
N PHE A 126 -16.74 86.24 -74.61
CA PHE A 126 -17.55 85.07 -74.95
C PHE A 126 -16.88 84.15 -75.99
N ASP A 127 -16.20 84.68 -77.00
CA ASP A 127 -15.47 83.85 -77.98
C ASP A 127 -14.19 83.21 -77.39
N GLU A 128 -13.58 83.79 -76.34
CA GLU A 128 -12.52 83.13 -75.56
C GLU A 128 -13.05 82.01 -74.66
N GLN A 129 -14.09 82.27 -73.86
CA GLN A 129 -14.76 81.24 -73.03
C GLN A 129 -15.27 80.06 -73.88
N ARG A 130 -15.73 80.34 -75.11
CA ARG A 130 -16.16 79.32 -76.06
C ARG A 130 -15.00 78.45 -76.56
N ARG A 131 -13.78 78.99 -76.68
CA ARG A 131 -12.58 78.24 -77.06
C ARG A 131 -12.10 77.33 -75.94
N THR A 132 -12.04 77.81 -74.69
CA THR A 132 -11.61 76.99 -73.54
C THR A 132 -12.56 75.81 -73.30
N LEU A 133 -13.87 76.04 -73.36
CA LEU A 133 -14.87 74.96 -73.27
C LEU A 133 -14.78 73.96 -74.44
N GLN A 134 -14.32 74.40 -75.63
CA GLN A 134 -14.11 73.49 -76.76
C GLN A 134 -12.85 72.62 -76.60
N THR A 135 -11.78 73.13 -76.00
CA THR A 135 -10.60 72.31 -75.65
C THR A 135 -10.92 71.33 -74.52
N GLU A 136 -11.54 71.79 -73.42
CA GLU A 136 -11.93 70.92 -72.30
C GLU A 136 -12.85 69.77 -72.74
N PHE A 137 -13.80 70.05 -73.65
CA PHE A 137 -14.69 69.02 -74.20
C PHE A 137 -13.96 68.04 -75.15
N ALA A 138 -12.89 68.46 -75.83
CA ALA A 138 -12.07 67.56 -76.64
C ALA A 138 -11.25 66.62 -75.74
N ASP A 139 -10.59 67.16 -74.71
CA ASP A 139 -9.76 66.41 -73.77
C ASP A 139 -10.60 65.40 -72.98
N PHE A 140 -11.76 65.83 -72.45
CA PHE A 140 -12.71 64.94 -71.78
C PHE A 140 -13.21 63.81 -72.68
N LYS A 141 -13.47 64.10 -73.97
CA LYS A 141 -13.89 63.10 -74.95
C LYS A 141 -12.78 62.09 -75.26
N GLN A 142 -11.51 62.51 -75.28
CA GLN A 142 -10.37 61.60 -75.42
C GLN A 142 -10.21 60.71 -74.18
N TYR A 143 -10.25 61.29 -72.98
CA TYR A 143 -10.19 60.54 -71.71
C TYR A 143 -11.28 59.46 -71.61
N VAL A 144 -12.52 59.78 -72.02
CA VAL A 144 -13.64 58.81 -72.06
C VAL A 144 -13.44 57.71 -73.11
N ALA A 145 -12.65 57.93 -74.16
CA ALA A 145 -12.28 56.89 -75.12
C ALA A 145 -11.20 55.96 -74.55
N GLU A 146 -10.17 56.50 -73.91
CA GLU A 146 -9.09 55.74 -73.26
C GLU A 146 -9.61 54.86 -72.12
N GLN A 147 -10.49 55.37 -71.26
CA GLN A 147 -11.10 54.57 -70.19
C GLN A 147 -11.92 53.37 -70.73
N LYS A 148 -12.53 53.49 -71.91
CA LYS A 148 -13.26 52.40 -72.55
C LYS A 148 -12.35 51.31 -73.12
N THR A 149 -11.15 51.64 -73.60
CA THR A 149 -10.21 50.61 -74.06
C THR A 149 -9.63 49.82 -72.89
N VAL A 150 -9.30 50.50 -71.78
CA VAL A 150 -8.83 49.85 -70.54
C VAL A 150 -9.89 48.88 -69.97
N LEU A 151 -11.16 49.29 -69.93
CA LEU A 151 -12.26 48.41 -69.48
C LEU A 151 -12.41 47.15 -70.35
N ALA A 152 -12.38 47.30 -71.69
CA ALA A 152 -12.49 46.17 -72.60
C ALA A 152 -11.31 45.18 -72.48
N GLU A 153 -10.11 45.67 -72.19
CA GLU A 153 -8.94 44.82 -71.94
C GLU A 153 -9.04 44.09 -70.59
N GLN A 154 -9.54 44.75 -69.54
CA GLN A 154 -9.81 44.11 -68.25
C GLN A 154 -10.90 43.03 -68.33
N GLU A 155 -12.00 43.27 -69.04
CA GLU A 155 -13.04 42.26 -69.29
C GLU A 155 -12.48 41.02 -69.99
N LYS A 156 -11.61 41.20 -70.99
CA LYS A 156 -10.95 40.09 -71.70
C LYS A 156 -10.03 39.30 -70.78
N ILE A 157 -9.18 39.98 -69.99
CA ILE A 157 -8.30 39.33 -69.00
C ILE A 157 -9.10 38.54 -67.95
N PHE A 158 -10.29 39.02 -67.57
CA PHE A 158 -11.18 38.31 -66.67
C PHE A 158 -11.78 37.05 -67.31
N GLN A 159 -12.25 37.13 -68.55
CA GLN A 159 -12.78 35.97 -69.30
C GLN A 159 -11.70 34.89 -69.50
N ASP A 160 -10.48 35.27 -69.88
CA ASP A 160 -9.35 34.33 -70.05
C ASP A 160 -8.95 33.64 -68.72
N LYS A 161 -9.10 34.32 -67.58
CA LYS A 161 -8.88 33.73 -66.24
C LYS A 161 -10.01 32.77 -65.85
N TRP A 162 -11.27 33.16 -66.11
CA TRP A 162 -12.44 32.34 -65.79
C TRP A 162 -12.46 31.03 -66.58
N ALA A 163 -12.15 31.07 -67.88
CA ALA A 163 -12.03 29.87 -68.72
C ALA A 163 -10.97 28.88 -68.18
N LYS A 164 -9.81 29.38 -67.75
CA LYS A 164 -8.72 28.56 -67.18
C LYS A 164 -9.07 27.96 -65.81
N LEU A 165 -9.90 28.65 -65.01
CA LEU A 165 -10.40 28.11 -63.75
C LEU A 165 -11.36 26.95 -63.98
N ASN A 166 -12.38 27.13 -64.83
CA ASN A 166 -13.35 26.08 -65.13
C ASN A 166 -12.69 24.82 -65.73
N GLN A 167 -11.69 24.99 -66.60
CA GLN A 167 -10.94 23.85 -67.16
C GLN A 167 -10.18 23.08 -66.06
N ARG A 168 -9.53 23.80 -65.14
CA ARG A 168 -8.81 23.19 -64.02
C ARG A 168 -9.74 22.52 -63.00
N GLU A 169 -10.97 23.00 -62.85
CA GLU A 169 -12.01 22.37 -62.04
C GLU A 169 -12.45 21.03 -62.65
N GLN A 170 -12.63 20.97 -63.98
CA GLN A 170 -12.90 19.72 -64.70
C GLN A 170 -11.73 18.72 -64.61
N ASP A 171 -10.49 19.17 -64.82
CA ASP A 171 -9.28 18.34 -64.67
C ASP A 171 -9.12 17.73 -63.26
N LEU A 172 -9.65 18.38 -62.23
CA LEU A 172 -9.64 17.90 -60.84
C LEU A 172 -10.76 16.88 -60.60
N LEU A 173 -11.97 17.15 -61.11
CA LEU A 173 -13.12 16.26 -60.97
C LEU A 173 -12.88 14.89 -61.62
N GLU A 174 -12.23 14.85 -62.80
CA GLU A 174 -11.85 13.60 -63.45
C GLU A 174 -10.82 12.80 -62.64
N LYS A 175 -9.83 13.48 -62.03
CA LYS A 175 -8.81 12.84 -61.18
C LYS A 175 -9.42 12.26 -59.90
N GLU A 176 -10.38 12.96 -59.29
CA GLU A 176 -11.10 12.47 -58.12
C GLU A 176 -11.88 11.18 -58.44
N GLN A 177 -12.51 11.10 -59.61
CA GLN A 177 -13.21 9.89 -60.06
C GLN A 177 -12.26 8.71 -60.35
N ILE A 178 -11.06 8.99 -60.89
CA ILE A 178 -10.04 7.97 -61.13
C ILE A 178 -9.48 7.43 -59.80
N LEU A 179 -9.16 8.31 -58.84
CA LEU A 179 -8.67 7.93 -57.51
C LEU A 179 -9.68 7.08 -56.75
N LYS A 180 -10.94 7.52 -56.67
CA LYS A 180 -12.03 6.77 -56.00
C LYS A 180 -12.24 5.37 -56.57
N LYS A 181 -11.98 5.18 -57.87
CA LYS A 181 -12.02 3.85 -58.49
C LYS A 181 -10.83 2.99 -58.06
N GLN A 182 -9.62 3.56 -58.04
CA GLN A 182 -8.41 2.86 -57.60
C GLN A 182 -8.47 2.47 -56.12
N GLU A 183 -9.05 3.31 -55.27
CA GLU A 183 -9.32 3.03 -53.86
C GLU A 183 -10.23 1.81 -53.70
N LEU A 184 -11.39 1.79 -54.38
CA LEU A 184 -12.34 0.67 -54.34
C LEU A 184 -11.75 -0.65 -54.89
N ASP A 185 -11.00 -0.58 -56.00
CA ASP A 185 -10.32 -1.74 -56.57
C ASP A 185 -9.22 -2.29 -55.62
N ALA A 186 -8.55 -1.41 -54.86
CA ALA A 186 -7.56 -1.79 -53.85
C ALA A 186 -8.20 -2.39 -52.58
N GLU A 187 -9.24 -1.76 -52.03
CA GLU A 187 -10.01 -2.29 -50.88
C GLU A 187 -10.55 -3.70 -51.16
N ALA A 188 -11.10 -3.92 -52.37
CA ALA A 188 -11.57 -5.23 -52.81
C ALA A 188 -10.44 -6.27 -52.98
N GLY A 189 -9.19 -5.82 -53.17
CA GLY A 189 -7.99 -6.64 -53.14
C GLY A 189 -7.58 -7.02 -51.71
N PHE A 190 -7.44 -6.02 -50.82
CA PHE A 190 -7.09 -6.25 -49.42
C PHE A 190 -8.11 -7.13 -48.69
N LEU A 191 -9.41 -6.93 -48.91
CA LEU A 191 -10.46 -7.78 -48.35
C LEU A 191 -10.33 -9.25 -48.77
N LYS A 192 -9.86 -9.55 -49.98
CA LYS A 192 -9.64 -10.95 -50.43
C LYS A 192 -8.44 -11.57 -49.73
N LEU A 193 -7.32 -10.84 -49.66
CA LEU A 193 -6.10 -11.31 -48.99
C LEU A 193 -6.34 -11.53 -47.50
N HIS A 194 -7.04 -10.61 -46.84
CA HIS A 194 -7.41 -10.72 -45.43
C HIS A 194 -8.31 -11.94 -45.16
N ASN A 195 -9.32 -12.19 -46.01
CA ASN A 195 -10.18 -13.38 -45.91
C ASN A 195 -9.46 -14.70 -46.23
N MET A 196 -8.32 -14.68 -46.94
CA MET A 196 -7.47 -15.86 -47.10
C MET A 196 -6.59 -16.08 -45.87
N SER A 197 -5.93 -15.04 -45.38
CA SER A 197 -5.11 -15.08 -44.17
C SER A 197 -5.90 -15.52 -42.94
N ILE A 198 -7.14 -15.05 -42.75
CA ILE A 198 -8.02 -15.52 -41.67
C ILE A 198 -8.25 -17.04 -41.76
N LYS A 199 -8.48 -17.59 -42.95
CA LYS A 199 -8.71 -19.04 -43.12
C LYS A 199 -7.46 -19.87 -42.87
N GLU A 200 -6.28 -19.35 -43.20
CA GLU A 200 -5.00 -19.99 -42.91
C GLU A 200 -4.72 -19.97 -41.39
N LEU A 201 -5.01 -18.86 -40.71
CA LEU A 201 -4.94 -18.74 -39.25
C LEU A 201 -5.96 -19.64 -38.53
N ASP A 202 -7.20 -19.72 -39.01
CA ASP A 202 -8.22 -20.65 -38.47
C ASP A 202 -7.79 -22.12 -38.62
N ALA A 203 -7.17 -22.49 -39.75
CA ALA A 203 -6.65 -23.83 -39.97
C ALA A 203 -5.45 -24.15 -39.06
N GLN A 204 -4.52 -23.21 -38.89
CA GLN A 204 -3.41 -23.36 -37.92
C GLN A 204 -3.94 -23.47 -36.49
N ALA A 205 -4.91 -22.63 -36.11
CA ALA A 205 -5.56 -22.67 -34.80
C ALA A 205 -6.36 -23.96 -34.56
N ALA A 206 -6.89 -24.61 -35.60
CA ALA A 206 -7.50 -25.93 -35.51
C ALA A 206 -6.44 -27.00 -35.20
N ASN A 207 -5.33 -27.03 -35.94
CA ASN A 207 -4.22 -27.98 -35.71
C ASN A 207 -3.66 -27.86 -34.28
N PHE A 208 -3.33 -26.63 -33.84
CA PHE A 208 -2.84 -26.40 -32.48
C PHE A 208 -3.84 -26.83 -31.39
N ARG A 209 -5.16 -26.74 -31.63
CA ARG A 209 -6.17 -27.25 -30.68
C ARG A 209 -6.15 -28.78 -30.60
N GLU A 210 -5.89 -29.47 -31.70
CA GLU A 210 -5.80 -30.93 -31.75
C GLU A 210 -4.52 -31.45 -31.10
N GLU A 211 -3.37 -30.84 -31.39
CA GLU A 211 -2.09 -31.10 -30.69
C GLU A 211 -2.23 -30.86 -29.17
N MET A 212 -2.81 -29.73 -28.78
CA MET A 212 -3.08 -29.41 -27.37
C MET A 212 -4.18 -30.29 -26.73
N ALA A 213 -4.95 -31.05 -27.50
CA ALA A 213 -5.82 -32.10 -26.97
C ALA A 213 -5.05 -33.41 -26.75
N GLN A 214 -4.18 -33.79 -27.70
CA GLN A 214 -3.30 -34.96 -27.58
C GLN A 214 -2.33 -34.83 -26.40
N HIS A 215 -1.68 -33.67 -26.24
CA HIS A 215 -0.83 -33.40 -25.07
C HIS A 215 -1.60 -33.45 -23.75
N ARG A 216 -2.83 -32.93 -23.69
CA ARG A 216 -3.68 -33.02 -22.49
C ARG A 216 -4.10 -34.47 -22.19
N ALA A 217 -4.40 -35.28 -23.20
CA ALA A 217 -4.67 -36.70 -23.01
C ALA A 217 -3.45 -37.45 -22.44
N LYS A 218 -2.24 -37.18 -22.97
CA LYS A 218 -0.99 -37.77 -22.48
C LYS A 218 -0.68 -37.39 -21.03
N ILE A 219 -0.84 -36.11 -20.66
CA ILE A 219 -0.66 -35.63 -19.28
C ILE A 219 -1.68 -36.28 -18.32
N VAL A 220 -2.93 -36.48 -18.75
CA VAL A 220 -3.94 -37.17 -17.93
C VAL A 220 -3.57 -38.64 -17.71
N GLN A 221 -3.03 -39.32 -18.73
CA GLN A 221 -2.57 -40.70 -18.64
C GLN A 221 -1.31 -40.83 -17.75
N GLU A 222 -0.28 -40.03 -17.98
CA GLU A 222 0.92 -40.01 -17.12
C GLU A 222 0.57 -39.74 -15.65
N ARG A 223 -0.47 -38.93 -15.40
CA ARG A 223 -1.00 -38.69 -14.06
C ARG A 223 -1.81 -39.85 -13.48
N SER A 224 -2.58 -40.61 -14.28
CA SER A 224 -3.24 -41.83 -13.77
C SER A 224 -2.22 -42.88 -13.39
N ASP A 225 -1.22 -43.09 -14.23
CA ASP A 225 -0.20 -44.12 -14.07
C ASP A 225 0.68 -43.82 -12.84
N TRP A 226 1.03 -42.55 -12.61
CA TRP A 226 1.71 -42.11 -11.39
C TRP A 226 0.85 -42.27 -10.12
N LEU A 227 -0.44 -41.94 -10.18
CA LEU A 227 -1.35 -42.13 -9.03
C LEU A 227 -1.51 -43.61 -8.66
N GLU A 228 -1.56 -44.49 -9.66
CA GLU A 228 -1.63 -45.94 -9.43
C GLU A 228 -0.33 -46.50 -8.83
N GLN A 229 0.84 -46.03 -9.30
CA GLN A 229 2.13 -46.34 -8.66
C GLN A 229 2.19 -45.88 -7.21
N GLN A 230 1.81 -44.64 -6.90
CA GLN A 230 1.79 -44.12 -5.53
C GLN A 230 0.83 -44.91 -4.62
N HIS A 231 -0.31 -45.35 -5.14
CA HIS A 231 -1.24 -46.19 -4.40
C HIS A 231 -0.66 -47.58 -4.12
N GLN A 232 0.06 -48.19 -5.08
CA GLN A 232 0.78 -49.45 -4.87
C GLN A 232 1.91 -49.30 -3.84
N GLU A 233 2.71 -48.23 -3.91
CA GLU A 233 3.76 -47.94 -2.91
C GLU A 233 3.16 -47.83 -1.50
N GLN A 234 2.10 -47.03 -1.33
CA GLN A 234 1.38 -46.92 -0.06
C GLN A 234 0.82 -48.26 0.43
N GLN A 235 0.31 -49.12 -0.46
CA GLN A 235 -0.12 -50.47 -0.07
C GLN A 235 1.05 -51.32 0.44
N THR A 236 2.20 -51.35 -0.24
CA THR A 236 3.37 -52.10 0.25
C THR A 236 3.91 -51.55 1.57
N LEU A 237 3.88 -50.23 1.76
CA LEU A 237 4.30 -49.59 3.02
C LEU A 237 3.36 -49.97 4.16
N ASN A 238 2.05 -49.97 3.93
CA ASN A 238 1.03 -50.38 4.91
C ASN A 238 1.11 -51.88 5.26
N VAL A 239 1.54 -52.75 4.33
CA VAL A 239 1.80 -54.17 4.62
C VAL A 239 3.05 -54.30 5.51
N LYS A 240 4.18 -53.69 5.12
CA LYS A 240 5.43 -53.70 5.92
C LYS A 240 5.23 -53.13 7.33
N LEU A 241 4.44 -52.07 7.46
CA LEU A 241 4.07 -51.52 8.76
C LEU A 241 3.30 -52.56 9.59
N LYS A 242 2.26 -53.21 9.03
CA LYS A 242 1.49 -54.25 9.75
C LYS A 242 2.39 -55.41 10.21
N GLU A 243 3.32 -55.86 9.37
CA GLU A 243 4.30 -56.89 9.72
C GLU A 243 5.12 -56.46 10.96
N ILE A 244 5.72 -55.27 10.94
CA ILE A 244 6.47 -54.71 12.08
C ILE A 244 5.60 -54.57 13.34
N TRP A 245 4.36 -54.10 13.21
CA TRP A 245 3.42 -54.02 14.35
C TRP A 245 3.13 -55.40 14.95
N THR A 246 2.94 -56.43 14.12
CA THR A 246 2.73 -57.81 14.60
C THR A 246 3.97 -58.44 15.23
N GLU A 247 5.18 -58.20 14.70
CA GLU A 247 6.42 -58.65 15.32
C GLU A 247 6.62 -58.00 16.70
N HIS A 248 6.37 -56.69 16.80
CA HIS A 248 6.46 -55.96 18.07
C HIS A 248 5.40 -56.44 19.08
N GLU A 249 4.18 -56.75 18.63
CA GLU A 249 3.14 -57.31 19.50
C GLU A 249 3.52 -58.72 20.01
N GLU A 250 4.10 -59.57 19.15
CA GLU A 250 4.65 -60.86 19.57
C GLU A 250 5.83 -60.72 20.55
N GLN A 251 6.76 -59.80 20.30
CA GLN A 251 7.89 -59.55 21.20
C GLN A 251 7.40 -59.05 22.57
N SER A 252 6.43 -58.13 22.58
CA SER A 252 5.78 -57.64 23.81
C SER A 252 5.11 -58.77 24.59
N LYS A 253 4.30 -59.62 23.93
CA LYS A 253 3.69 -60.81 24.54
C LYS A 253 4.73 -61.78 25.11
N LYS A 254 5.81 -62.05 24.37
CA LYS A 254 6.93 -62.91 24.82
C LYS A 254 7.66 -62.32 26.02
N ALA A 255 7.83 -60.99 26.08
CA ALA A 255 8.40 -60.31 27.24
C ALA A 255 7.45 -60.34 28.46
N GLN A 256 6.16 -60.10 28.26
CA GLN A 256 5.14 -60.14 29.30
C GLN A 256 5.01 -61.53 29.94
N ILE A 257 5.03 -62.60 29.13
CA ILE A 257 5.01 -63.99 29.62
C ILE A 257 6.28 -64.29 30.44
N LYS A 258 7.47 -63.84 30.00
CA LYS A 258 8.71 -63.99 30.78
C LYS A 258 8.65 -63.24 32.12
N ALA A 259 8.13 -62.01 32.14
CA ALA A 259 7.97 -61.23 33.37
C ALA A 259 6.97 -61.88 34.34
N GLN A 260 5.84 -62.40 33.82
CA GLN A 260 4.87 -63.16 34.62
C GLN A 260 5.47 -64.45 35.18
N ALA A 261 6.28 -65.18 34.41
CA ALA A 261 6.97 -66.39 34.87
C ALA A 261 8.00 -66.09 35.98
N HIS A 262 8.78 -65.01 35.85
CA HIS A 262 9.70 -64.56 36.90
C HIS A 262 8.95 -64.24 38.19
N LEU A 263 7.90 -63.41 38.10
CA LEU A 263 7.10 -62.96 39.24
C LEU A 263 6.31 -64.11 39.89
N ALA A 264 5.99 -65.17 39.14
CA ALA A 264 5.44 -66.41 39.68
C ALA A 264 6.48 -67.22 40.48
N ALA A 265 7.68 -67.45 39.92
CA ALA A 265 8.76 -68.15 40.61
C ALA A 265 9.24 -67.41 41.87
N GLU A 266 9.30 -66.09 41.82
CA GLU A 266 9.65 -65.22 42.95
C GLU A 266 8.61 -65.31 44.08
N LYS A 267 7.30 -65.37 43.73
CA LYS A 267 6.23 -65.66 44.70
C LYS A 267 6.31 -67.08 45.28
N GLU A 268 6.72 -68.06 44.49
CA GLU A 268 6.89 -69.44 44.97
C GLU A 268 8.05 -69.54 45.96
N ASN A 269 9.19 -68.90 45.68
CA ASN A 269 10.31 -68.79 46.62
C ASN A 269 9.89 -68.12 47.94
N ILE A 270 9.19 -66.97 47.87
CA ILE A 270 8.68 -66.26 49.06
C ILE A 270 7.70 -67.14 49.85
N ALA A 271 6.86 -67.94 49.20
CA ALA A 271 5.96 -68.87 49.87
C ALA A 271 6.72 -70.02 50.57
N GLN A 272 7.79 -70.53 49.97
CA GLN A 272 8.66 -71.54 50.58
C GLN A 272 9.42 -70.97 51.80
N GLU A 273 9.94 -69.74 51.71
CA GLU A 273 10.57 -69.03 52.83
C GLU A 273 9.57 -68.76 53.99
N GLN A 274 8.34 -68.34 53.66
CA GLN A 274 7.28 -68.18 54.66
C GLN A 274 6.93 -69.50 55.35
N GLN A 275 6.82 -70.59 54.59
CA GLN A 275 6.56 -71.92 55.16
C GLN A 275 7.72 -72.42 56.05
N HIS A 276 8.97 -72.11 55.69
CA HIS A 276 10.14 -72.38 56.55
C HIS A 276 10.05 -71.60 57.86
N LEU A 277 9.85 -70.28 57.78
CA LEU A 277 9.71 -69.38 58.93
C LEU A 277 8.54 -69.76 59.84
N GLU A 278 7.40 -70.21 59.30
CA GLU A 278 6.30 -70.75 60.11
C GLU A 278 6.71 -72.03 60.84
N SER A 279 7.46 -72.93 60.19
CA SER A 279 7.95 -74.17 60.82
C SER A 279 8.95 -73.89 61.95
N GLU A 280 9.83 -72.90 61.78
CA GLU A 280 10.76 -72.42 62.81
C GLU A 280 10.02 -71.72 63.95
N GLN A 281 9.03 -70.87 63.66
CA GLN A 281 8.19 -70.29 64.71
C GLN A 281 7.42 -71.37 65.50
N GLN A 282 6.96 -72.43 64.84
CA GLN A 282 6.33 -73.57 65.53
C GLN A 282 7.32 -74.36 66.40
N SER A 283 8.57 -74.57 65.96
CA SER A 283 9.60 -75.23 66.77
C SER A 283 10.00 -74.36 67.97
N LEU A 284 10.23 -73.06 67.78
CA LEU A 284 10.49 -72.10 68.84
C LEU A 284 9.34 -72.02 69.86
N ARG A 285 8.08 -72.03 69.40
CA ARG A 285 6.91 -72.10 70.30
C ARG A 285 6.84 -73.40 71.10
N LYS A 286 7.29 -74.54 70.56
CA LYS A 286 7.42 -75.80 71.32
C LYS A 286 8.54 -75.70 72.37
N ASN A 287 9.69 -75.14 72.00
CA ASN A 287 10.82 -74.96 72.92
C ASN A 287 10.47 -74.00 74.07
N ILE A 288 9.79 -72.88 73.77
CA ILE A 288 9.30 -71.95 74.81
C ILE A 288 8.30 -72.64 75.75
N LYS A 289 7.40 -73.48 75.22
CA LYS A 289 6.48 -74.27 76.07
C LYS A 289 7.21 -75.28 76.96
N ALA A 290 8.24 -75.95 76.45
CA ALA A 290 9.07 -76.85 77.25
C ALA A 290 9.75 -76.09 78.41
N ILE A 291 10.39 -74.96 78.11
CA ILE A 291 11.05 -74.10 79.11
C ILE A 291 10.07 -73.58 80.17
N VAL A 292 8.80 -73.31 79.81
CA VAL A 292 7.76 -72.94 80.79
C VAL A 292 7.40 -74.11 81.69
N VAL A 293 7.17 -75.31 81.14
CA VAL A 293 6.87 -76.52 81.92
C VAL A 293 8.04 -76.90 82.83
N ASP A 294 9.28 -76.84 82.34
CA ASP A 294 10.49 -77.09 83.13
C ASP A 294 10.58 -76.09 84.30
N LYS A 295 10.26 -74.81 84.06
CA LYS A 295 10.24 -73.76 85.10
C LYS A 295 9.13 -73.98 86.13
N GLU A 296 7.95 -74.40 85.72
CA GLU A 296 6.84 -74.76 86.62
C GLU A 296 7.26 -75.94 87.51
N LEU A 297 7.87 -76.99 86.94
CA LEU A 297 8.46 -78.12 87.67
C LEU A 297 9.53 -77.69 88.68
N PHE A 298 10.46 -76.79 88.30
CA PHE A 298 11.46 -76.25 89.23
C PHE A 298 10.84 -75.38 90.36
N GLU A 299 9.68 -74.75 90.13
CA GLU A 299 8.97 -74.00 91.17
C GLU A 299 8.16 -74.92 92.10
N GLU A 300 7.70 -76.09 91.63
CA GLU A 300 7.14 -77.16 92.48
C GLU A 300 8.24 -77.84 93.32
N ASP A 301 9.34 -78.31 92.70
CA ASP A 301 10.48 -78.93 93.39
C ASP A 301 11.05 -78.04 94.50
N LYS A 302 11.10 -76.72 94.25
CA LYS A 302 11.53 -75.74 95.25
C LYS A 302 10.55 -75.63 96.42
N GLN A 303 9.25 -75.56 96.16
CA GLN A 303 8.24 -75.53 97.24
C GLN A 303 8.30 -76.80 98.09
N ASP A 304 8.51 -77.96 97.45
CA ASP A 304 8.64 -79.24 98.14
C ASP A 304 9.94 -79.31 98.98
N PHE A 305 11.03 -78.73 98.49
CA PHE A 305 12.27 -78.55 99.25
C PHE A 305 12.08 -77.61 100.47
N ASP A 306 11.48 -76.43 100.26
CA ASP A 306 11.23 -75.46 101.32
C ASP A 306 10.29 -76.04 102.41
N GLN A 307 9.28 -76.85 102.03
CA GLN A 307 8.46 -77.62 102.98
C GLN A 307 9.28 -78.63 103.79
N ARG A 308 10.19 -79.39 103.16
CA ARG A 308 11.05 -80.35 103.87
C ARG A 308 12.01 -79.66 104.85
N VAL A 309 12.52 -78.47 104.50
CA VAL A 309 13.31 -77.62 105.40
C VAL A 309 12.46 -77.14 106.58
N ALA A 310 11.25 -76.64 106.33
CA ALA A 310 10.32 -76.19 107.38
C ALA A 310 9.93 -77.33 108.35
N GLN A 311 9.62 -78.53 107.84
CA GLN A 311 9.35 -79.71 108.66
C GLN A 311 10.55 -80.10 109.54
N LYS A 312 11.77 -80.03 109.00
CA LYS A 312 12.98 -80.35 109.76
C LYS A 312 13.24 -79.33 110.88
N ALA A 313 13.10 -78.03 110.57
CA ALA A 313 13.23 -76.95 111.55
C ALA A 313 12.16 -77.04 112.66
N ALA A 314 10.90 -77.33 112.30
CA ALA A 314 9.83 -77.56 113.27
C ALA A 314 10.16 -78.72 114.23
N ARG A 315 10.72 -79.82 113.72
CA ARG A 315 11.12 -80.99 114.51
C ARG A 315 12.30 -80.73 115.45
N GLU A 316 13.23 -79.87 115.04
CA GLU A 316 14.32 -79.39 115.91
C GLU A 316 13.79 -78.43 117.01
N ILE A 317 12.80 -77.59 116.67
CA ILE A 317 12.08 -76.74 117.65
C ILE A 317 11.29 -77.57 118.65
N GLU A 318 10.56 -78.62 118.22
CA GLU A 318 9.86 -79.54 119.12
C GLU A 318 10.81 -80.26 120.09
N ASN A 319 11.97 -80.72 119.60
CA ASN A 319 13.01 -81.32 120.44
C ASN A 319 13.57 -80.33 121.47
N LEU A 320 13.78 -79.06 121.09
CA LEU A 320 14.21 -78.01 122.02
C LEU A 320 13.13 -77.67 123.04
N ILE A 321 11.85 -77.61 122.64
CA ILE A 321 10.71 -77.42 123.55
C ILE A 321 10.60 -78.59 124.54
N PHE A 322 10.83 -79.82 124.09
CA PHE A 322 10.87 -81.01 124.96
C PHE A 322 12.04 -80.97 125.96
N GLN A 323 13.24 -80.56 125.52
CA GLN A 323 14.37 -80.34 126.44
C GLN A 323 14.08 -79.23 127.45
N MET A 324 13.40 -78.15 127.03
CA MET A 324 12.96 -77.08 127.94
C MET A 324 11.85 -77.52 128.90
N SER A 325 10.99 -78.49 128.54
CA SER A 325 9.96 -79.01 129.44
C SER A 325 10.52 -80.02 130.44
N ASP A 326 11.45 -80.88 130.04
CA ASP A 326 12.22 -81.76 130.92
C ASP A 326 13.08 -80.96 131.92
N LEU A 327 13.82 -79.95 131.45
CA LEU A 327 14.57 -79.04 132.34
C LEU A 327 13.66 -78.28 133.32
N LYS A 328 12.45 -77.88 132.90
CA LYS A 328 11.45 -77.29 133.82
C LYS A 328 10.91 -78.31 134.82
N ALA A 329 10.64 -79.54 134.39
CA ALA A 329 10.16 -80.60 135.27
C ALA A 329 11.19 -80.90 136.37
N ARG A 330 12.46 -81.08 136.02
CA ARG A 330 13.57 -81.27 136.98
C ARG A 330 13.78 -80.08 137.92
N LEU A 331 13.54 -78.86 137.43
CA LEU A 331 13.63 -77.64 138.25
C LEU A 331 12.46 -77.56 139.26
N GLU A 332 11.26 -77.99 138.86
CA GLU A 332 10.11 -78.08 139.76
C GLU A 332 10.20 -79.27 140.72
N GLU A 333 10.82 -80.38 140.31
CA GLU A 333 11.17 -81.52 141.16
C GLU A 333 12.18 -81.11 142.24
N ALA A 334 13.27 -80.39 141.87
CA ALA A 334 14.21 -79.81 142.83
C ALA A 334 13.60 -78.71 143.72
N ARG A 335 12.47 -78.08 143.31
CA ARG A 335 11.66 -77.20 144.17
C ARG A 335 10.78 -77.99 145.12
N SER A 336 10.22 -79.13 144.69
CA SER A 336 9.56 -80.08 145.60
C SER A 336 10.57 -80.54 146.64
N GLU A 337 11.73 -81.08 146.26
CA GLU A 337 12.77 -81.51 147.20
C GLU A 337 13.14 -80.41 148.22
N ARG A 338 13.25 -79.15 147.79
CA ARG A 338 13.47 -78.00 148.69
C ARG A 338 12.31 -77.79 149.67
N ASP A 339 11.08 -77.83 149.19
CA ASP A 339 9.88 -77.54 149.98
C ASP A 339 9.46 -78.73 150.86
N ASP A 340 9.76 -79.95 150.43
CA ASP A 340 9.72 -81.20 151.19
C ASP A 340 10.79 -81.20 152.30
N LEU A 341 12.02 -80.75 152.02
CA LEU A 341 13.04 -80.52 153.06
C LEU A 341 12.63 -79.40 154.04
N ALA A 342 11.93 -78.37 153.58
CA ALA A 342 11.35 -77.34 154.43
C ALA A 342 10.13 -77.85 155.24
N ALA A 343 9.38 -78.82 154.73
CA ALA A 343 8.34 -79.53 155.47
C ALA A 343 8.95 -80.44 156.54
N ILE A 344 9.96 -81.25 156.20
CA ILE A 344 10.71 -82.10 157.12
C ILE A 344 11.34 -81.28 158.26
N LEU A 345 11.84 -80.07 157.98
CA LEU A 345 12.30 -79.14 159.02
C LEU A 345 11.19 -78.67 159.97
N ARG A 346 9.96 -78.47 159.49
CA ARG A 346 8.78 -78.08 160.30
C ARG A 346 8.16 -79.25 161.06
N GLU A 347 8.16 -80.44 160.48
CA GLU A 347 7.76 -81.68 161.16
C GLU A 347 8.74 -82.02 162.29
N ARG A 348 10.05 -81.78 162.09
CA ARG A 348 11.08 -82.03 163.10
C ARG A 348 10.99 -81.12 164.34
N GLU A 349 10.30 -79.99 164.26
CA GLU A 349 9.97 -79.14 165.43
C GLU A 349 8.65 -79.54 166.12
N THR A 350 7.83 -80.40 165.50
CA THR A 350 6.47 -80.74 165.97
C THR A 350 6.25 -82.22 166.29
N ALA A 351 7.17 -83.12 165.90
CA ALA A 351 6.98 -84.58 165.94
C ALA A 351 7.82 -85.36 167.00
N ASP A 352 8.34 -84.70 168.05
CA ASP A 352 9.16 -85.38 169.09
C ASP A 352 8.32 -85.98 170.25
N LEU A 353 6.98 -86.04 170.10
CA LEU A 353 6.09 -86.74 171.03
C LEU A 353 5.01 -87.53 170.28
N ARG A 354 4.99 -88.85 170.52
CA ARG A 354 3.92 -89.83 170.17
C ARG A 354 3.97 -90.47 168.78
N PHE A 355 5.10 -91.09 168.43
CA PHE A 355 4.99 -92.40 167.77
C PHE A 355 4.30 -93.41 168.71
N GLY A 356 3.40 -94.23 168.17
CA GLY A 356 2.45 -95.03 168.97
C GLY A 356 1.94 -96.32 168.30
N HIS A 357 2.79 -97.00 167.55
CA HIS A 357 2.62 -98.36 166.99
C HIS A 357 1.42 -98.65 166.06
N LYS A 358 1.70 -98.75 164.74
CA LYS A 358 1.26 -99.84 163.83
C LYS A 358 1.98 -99.76 162.48
N THR A 359 1.87 -100.79 161.64
CA THR A 359 2.86 -101.12 160.58
C THR A 359 2.32 -101.09 159.14
N PRO A 360 3.17 -100.91 158.10
CA PRO A 360 2.76 -100.32 156.82
C PRO A 360 2.27 -101.30 155.73
N GLU A 361 1.56 -102.38 156.07
CA GLU A 361 1.18 -103.42 155.09
C GLU A 361 -0.17 -103.16 154.39
N GLU A 362 -1.08 -102.41 155.01
CA GLU A 362 -2.41 -102.08 154.43
C GLU A 362 -2.33 -101.08 153.25
N VAL A 363 -1.21 -100.35 153.14
CA VAL A 363 -0.94 -99.34 152.08
C VAL A 363 -0.86 -99.97 150.67
N LEU A 364 -0.57 -101.27 150.57
CA LEU A 364 -0.27 -101.93 149.30
C LEU A 364 -1.50 -102.37 148.50
N HIS A 365 -2.69 -102.44 149.12
CA HIS A 365 -3.84 -103.12 148.51
C HIS A 365 -4.86 -102.20 147.81
N GLU A 366 -4.93 -100.92 148.17
CA GLU A 366 -5.88 -99.96 147.55
C GLU A 366 -5.34 -99.33 146.25
N LEU A 367 -4.03 -99.04 146.19
CA LEU A 367 -3.38 -98.40 145.03
C LEU A 367 -3.48 -99.21 143.73
N GLN A 368 -3.73 -100.53 143.81
CA GLN A 368 -3.87 -101.38 142.64
C GLN A 368 -5.26 -101.31 141.98
N ALA A 369 -6.29 -100.82 142.68
CA ALA A 369 -7.65 -100.76 142.17
C ALA A 369 -7.84 -99.62 141.14
N LEU A 370 -7.38 -98.41 141.48
CA LEU A 370 -7.65 -97.18 140.72
C LEU A 370 -7.01 -97.14 139.33
N ARG A 371 -5.88 -97.84 139.12
CA ARG A 371 -5.23 -97.90 137.79
C ARG A 371 -6.10 -98.52 136.70
N LYS A 372 -7.08 -99.38 137.03
CA LYS A 372 -7.97 -100.02 136.04
C LYS A 372 -9.10 -99.13 135.51
N GLN A 373 -9.41 -98.00 136.16
CA GLN A 373 -10.49 -97.10 135.68
C GLN A 373 -10.05 -96.11 134.60
N ARG A 374 -8.76 -95.78 134.50
CA ARG A 374 -8.25 -94.78 133.55
C ARG A 374 -8.34 -95.25 132.09
N ASP A 375 -8.03 -96.53 131.85
CA ASP A 375 -7.77 -97.04 130.50
C ASP A 375 -9.05 -97.42 129.73
N SER A 376 -10.23 -97.35 130.35
CA SER A 376 -11.53 -97.58 129.71
C SER A 376 -12.12 -96.33 129.03
N LEU A 377 -11.83 -95.12 129.55
CA LEU A 377 -12.40 -93.86 129.05
C LEU A 377 -11.76 -93.38 127.74
N ASN A 378 -10.45 -93.57 127.56
CA ASN A 378 -9.74 -93.13 126.34
C ASN A 378 -10.18 -93.85 125.04
N LYS A 379 -10.98 -94.92 125.12
CA LYS A 379 -11.52 -95.62 123.94
C LYS A 379 -12.82 -95.03 123.37
N GLN A 380 -13.38 -93.98 123.98
CA GLN A 380 -14.68 -93.41 123.55
C GLN A 380 -14.58 -92.09 122.76
N LEU A 381 -13.38 -91.54 122.55
CA LEU A 381 -13.19 -90.20 121.94
C LEU A 381 -12.69 -90.18 120.48
N ALA A 382 -12.51 -91.34 119.84
CA ALA A 382 -11.74 -91.46 118.59
C ALA A 382 -12.54 -91.74 117.30
N ALA A 383 -13.84 -91.39 117.21
CA ALA A 383 -14.65 -91.72 116.03
C ALA A 383 -15.86 -90.79 115.74
N ARG A 384 -15.62 -89.63 115.08
CA ARG A 384 -16.62 -88.96 114.19
C ARG A 384 -16.05 -87.73 113.46
N PRO A 385 -16.13 -87.65 112.12
CA PRO A 385 -16.07 -86.39 111.37
C PRO A 385 -17.39 -85.61 111.47
N SER A 386 -17.33 -84.27 111.40
CA SER A 386 -18.48 -83.36 111.52
C SER A 386 -19.15 -83.02 110.19
N HIS A 387 -20.48 -82.85 110.18
CA HIS A 387 -21.30 -82.45 109.03
C HIS A 387 -20.83 -81.13 108.39
N GLN A 388 -20.47 -80.15 109.23
CA GLN A 388 -19.99 -78.82 108.84
C GLN A 388 -18.80 -78.84 107.87
N THR A 389 -17.97 -79.88 107.93
CA THR A 389 -16.79 -80.02 107.05
C THR A 389 -17.20 -80.38 105.61
N LEU A 390 -18.30 -81.10 105.41
CA LEU A 390 -18.84 -81.43 104.09
C LEU A 390 -19.63 -80.26 103.47
N GLU A 391 -20.35 -79.50 104.30
CA GLU A 391 -21.05 -78.28 103.85
C GLU A 391 -20.05 -77.22 103.35
N LYS A 392 -18.95 -77.03 104.08
CA LYS A 392 -17.92 -76.04 103.70
C LYS A 392 -17.12 -76.46 102.47
N LEU A 393 -16.96 -77.76 102.23
CA LEU A 393 -16.32 -78.27 101.01
C LEU A 393 -17.22 -78.07 99.78
N ARG A 394 -18.53 -78.35 99.91
CA ARG A 394 -19.52 -78.03 98.86
C ARG A 394 -19.61 -76.55 98.52
N GLN A 395 -19.49 -75.67 99.50
CA GLN A 395 -19.46 -74.22 99.26
C GLN A 395 -18.26 -73.83 98.38
N LEU A 396 -17.07 -74.37 98.68
CA LEU A 396 -15.86 -74.14 97.87
C LEU A 396 -15.96 -74.75 96.47
N GLU A 397 -16.67 -75.87 96.29
CA GLU A 397 -16.99 -76.42 94.98
C GLU A 397 -17.91 -75.48 94.17
N THR A 398 -18.99 -74.97 94.77
CA THR A 398 -19.89 -74.01 94.09
C THR A 398 -19.22 -72.65 93.81
N ASP A 399 -18.36 -72.17 94.70
CA ASP A 399 -17.59 -70.94 94.48
C ASP A 399 -16.59 -71.13 93.34
N LYS A 400 -15.93 -72.30 93.25
CA LYS A 400 -15.04 -72.63 92.13
C LYS A 400 -15.78 -72.66 90.79
N GLU A 401 -16.94 -73.32 90.73
CA GLU A 401 -17.77 -73.34 89.50
C GLU A 401 -18.19 -71.92 89.08
N ALA A 402 -18.52 -71.05 90.03
CA ALA A 402 -18.84 -69.65 89.75
C ALA A 402 -17.63 -68.86 89.21
N TYR A 403 -16.42 -69.05 89.76
CA TYR A 403 -15.20 -68.41 89.24
C TYR A 403 -14.78 -68.94 87.87
N GLU A 404 -14.96 -70.24 87.58
CA GLU A 404 -14.70 -70.80 86.26
C GLU A 404 -15.68 -70.21 85.22
N LEU A 405 -16.97 -70.05 85.58
CA LEU A 405 -17.95 -69.40 84.72
C LEU A 405 -17.64 -67.90 84.47
N GLN A 406 -17.17 -67.17 85.48
CA GLN A 406 -16.76 -65.76 85.34
C GLN A 406 -15.54 -65.63 84.42
N LYS A 407 -14.53 -66.48 84.59
CA LYS A 407 -13.32 -66.53 83.76
C LYS A 407 -13.66 -66.77 82.29
N ASP A 408 -14.58 -67.70 82.00
CA ASP A 408 -14.99 -67.97 80.61
C ASP A 408 -15.79 -66.80 79.99
N ALA A 409 -16.57 -66.07 80.81
CA ALA A 409 -17.23 -64.84 80.37
C ALA A 409 -16.22 -63.71 80.05
N GLU A 410 -15.23 -63.48 80.91
CA GLU A 410 -14.15 -62.51 80.66
C GLU A 410 -13.32 -62.88 79.42
N LEU A 411 -13.01 -64.17 79.22
CA LEU A 411 -12.31 -64.65 78.03
C LEU A 411 -13.13 -64.42 76.75
N ALA A 412 -14.45 -64.61 76.79
CA ALA A 412 -15.35 -64.30 75.69
C ALA A 412 -15.42 -62.78 75.40
N GLU A 413 -15.46 -61.94 76.43
CA GLU A 413 -15.41 -60.48 76.28
C GLU A 413 -14.08 -60.03 75.65
N ILE A 414 -12.94 -60.52 76.18
CA ILE A 414 -11.60 -60.26 75.64
C ILE A 414 -11.49 -60.72 74.17
N ALA A 415 -12.09 -61.85 73.79
CA ALA A 415 -12.14 -62.30 72.40
C ALA A 415 -12.96 -61.35 71.51
N SER A 416 -14.10 -60.86 72.01
CA SER A 416 -14.95 -59.90 71.31
C SER A 416 -14.25 -58.55 71.10
N LEU A 417 -13.58 -58.02 72.14
CA LEU A 417 -12.81 -56.78 72.09
C LEU A 417 -11.60 -56.90 71.15
N LYS A 418 -10.90 -58.04 71.15
CA LYS A 418 -9.82 -58.32 70.18
C LYS A 418 -10.35 -58.38 68.73
N SER A 419 -11.57 -58.86 68.51
CA SER A 419 -12.22 -58.84 67.19
C SER A 419 -12.59 -57.42 66.75
N GLN A 420 -13.12 -56.60 67.66
CA GLN A 420 -13.41 -55.18 67.41
C GLN A 420 -12.12 -54.40 67.11
N LEU A 421 -11.06 -54.59 67.90
CA LEU A 421 -9.76 -53.96 67.72
C LEU A 421 -9.13 -54.30 66.36
N ARG A 422 -9.24 -55.54 65.89
CA ARG A 422 -8.78 -55.93 64.54
C ARG A 422 -9.56 -55.22 63.45
N ARG A 423 -10.89 -55.09 63.59
CA ARG A 423 -11.74 -54.38 62.61
C ARG A 423 -11.40 -52.89 62.54
N SER A 424 -11.21 -52.21 63.68
CA SER A 424 -10.79 -50.81 63.68
C SER A 424 -9.35 -50.62 63.16
N SER A 425 -8.43 -51.55 63.49
CA SER A 425 -7.05 -51.50 62.97
C SER A 425 -6.98 -51.58 61.44
N ILE A 426 -7.83 -52.40 60.80
CA ILE A 426 -7.92 -52.47 59.33
C ILE A 426 -8.35 -51.10 58.76
N GLY A 427 -9.37 -50.46 59.34
CA GLY A 427 -9.81 -49.13 58.92
C GLY A 427 -8.77 -48.03 59.14
N VAL A 428 -7.91 -48.15 60.18
CA VAL A 428 -6.79 -47.22 60.39
C VAL A 428 -5.73 -47.39 59.30
N ILE A 429 -5.38 -48.63 58.93
CA ILE A 429 -4.42 -48.91 57.84
C ILE A 429 -4.97 -48.43 56.49
N GLU A 430 -6.27 -48.60 56.23
CA GLU A 430 -6.93 -48.09 55.03
C GLU A 430 -6.89 -46.55 54.98
N LEU A 431 -7.18 -45.87 56.10
CA LEU A 431 -7.05 -44.41 56.20
C LEU A 431 -5.60 -43.91 56.03
N GLU A 432 -4.61 -44.65 56.53
CA GLU A 432 -3.20 -44.31 56.40
C GLU A 432 -2.71 -44.47 54.94
N THR A 433 -3.04 -45.59 54.29
CA THR A 433 -2.73 -45.77 52.86
C THR A 433 -3.46 -44.79 51.94
N LEU A 434 -4.71 -44.42 52.24
CA LEU A 434 -5.44 -43.36 51.53
C LEU A 434 -4.83 -41.98 51.74
N LYS A 435 -4.29 -41.68 52.93
CA LYS A 435 -3.57 -40.44 53.23
C LYS A 435 -2.25 -40.38 52.46
N ASP A 436 -1.49 -41.48 52.40
CA ASP A 436 -0.25 -41.53 51.63
C ASP A 436 -0.52 -41.35 50.13
N GLN A 437 -1.49 -42.08 49.57
CA GLN A 437 -1.97 -41.89 48.19
C GLN A 437 -2.39 -40.44 47.92
N LYS A 438 -3.12 -39.81 48.86
CA LYS A 438 -3.51 -38.41 48.76
C LYS A 438 -2.27 -37.49 48.68
N THR A 439 -1.27 -37.66 49.54
CA THR A 439 -0.06 -36.81 49.51
C THR A 439 0.77 -37.01 48.23
N ALA A 440 0.85 -38.24 47.72
CA ALA A 440 1.47 -38.52 46.43
C ALA A 440 0.72 -37.82 45.27
N LEU A 441 -0.62 -37.88 45.26
CA LEU A 441 -1.44 -37.18 44.28
C LEU A 441 -1.35 -35.64 44.40
N GLU A 442 -1.30 -35.10 45.63
CA GLU A 442 -1.14 -33.66 45.86
C GLU A 442 0.21 -33.16 45.36
N SER A 443 1.32 -33.86 45.64
CA SER A 443 2.65 -33.51 45.11
C SER A 443 2.73 -33.66 43.58
N SER A 444 2.11 -34.70 43.00
CA SER A 444 2.02 -34.85 41.54
C SER A 444 1.19 -33.73 40.89
N ARG A 445 0.16 -33.23 41.58
CA ARG A 445 -0.65 -32.09 41.12
C ARG A 445 0.13 -30.78 41.21
N GLU A 446 0.96 -30.59 42.22
CA GLU A 446 1.81 -29.40 42.35
C GLU A 446 2.93 -29.38 41.30
N LEU A 447 3.59 -30.52 41.03
CA LEU A 447 4.58 -30.65 39.96
C LEU A 447 3.96 -30.40 38.57
N THR A 448 2.81 -31.01 38.27
CA THR A 448 2.12 -30.79 36.99
C THR A 448 1.58 -29.37 36.85
N LYS A 449 1.16 -28.73 37.95
CA LYS A 449 0.79 -27.31 37.92
C LYS A 449 2.01 -26.41 37.69
N ALA A 450 3.14 -26.66 38.35
CA ALA A 450 4.36 -25.88 38.14
C ALA A 450 4.83 -25.94 36.67
N ALA A 451 4.80 -27.13 36.07
CA ALA A 451 5.10 -27.32 34.64
C ALA A 451 4.08 -26.62 33.71
N LEU A 452 2.80 -26.56 34.10
CA LEU A 452 1.77 -25.81 33.37
C LEU A 452 2.00 -24.29 33.47
N ASP A 453 2.28 -23.79 34.66
CA ASP A 453 2.54 -22.37 34.93
C ASP A 453 3.83 -21.92 34.20
N GLU A 454 4.86 -22.78 34.11
CA GLU A 454 6.07 -22.57 33.29
C GLU A 454 5.77 -22.59 31.78
N LEU A 455 4.99 -23.56 31.28
CA LEU A 455 4.57 -23.60 29.88
C LEU A 455 3.74 -22.36 29.50
N GLN A 456 2.85 -21.88 30.37
CA GLN A 456 2.11 -20.64 30.16
C GLN A 456 3.03 -19.42 30.11
N LYS A 457 4.04 -19.34 30.98
CA LYS A 457 5.05 -18.27 30.95
C LYS A 457 5.86 -18.30 29.66
N ASN A 458 6.34 -19.46 29.24
CA ASN A 458 7.11 -19.61 27.99
C ASN A 458 6.25 -19.26 26.75
N VAL A 459 4.99 -19.69 26.71
CA VAL A 459 4.05 -19.34 25.62
C VAL A 459 3.70 -17.84 25.62
N THR A 460 3.54 -17.21 26.78
CA THR A 460 3.30 -15.75 26.85
C THR A 460 4.53 -14.94 26.46
N GLU A 461 5.74 -15.34 26.87
CA GLU A 461 6.98 -14.70 26.43
C GLU A 461 7.21 -14.83 24.92
N ILE A 462 6.89 -15.99 24.31
CA ILE A 462 6.90 -16.14 22.85
C ILE A 462 5.86 -15.22 22.21
N LEU A 463 4.61 -15.22 22.69
CA LEU A 463 3.53 -14.40 22.13
C LEU A 463 3.75 -12.89 22.30
N ASP A 464 4.47 -12.44 23.33
CA ASP A 464 4.81 -11.03 23.51
C ASP A 464 6.05 -10.62 22.70
N ARG A 465 6.99 -11.54 22.47
CA ARG A 465 8.10 -11.36 21.52
C ARG A 465 7.59 -11.25 20.07
N ASP A 466 6.65 -12.11 19.68
CA ASP A 466 5.91 -12.06 18.41
C ASP A 466 5.20 -10.71 18.18
N LYS A 467 4.66 -10.08 19.24
CA LYS A 467 3.96 -8.78 19.15
C LYS A 467 4.91 -7.60 19.00
N ALA A 468 6.14 -7.73 19.52
CA ALA A 468 7.15 -6.66 19.50
C ALA A 468 7.94 -6.62 18.19
N GLN A 469 8.02 -7.74 17.46
CA GLN A 469 8.76 -7.83 16.21
C GLN A 469 7.89 -7.36 15.02
N SER A 470 8.43 -6.49 14.17
CA SER A 470 7.72 -6.07 12.96
C SER A 470 7.55 -7.25 12.00
N PRO A 471 6.39 -7.36 11.32
CA PRO A 471 6.22 -8.23 10.16
C PRO A 471 7.23 -7.96 9.03
N PHE A 472 7.80 -6.75 8.97
CA PHE A 472 8.81 -6.33 7.98
C PHE A 472 10.12 -5.99 8.70
N PRO A 473 10.89 -6.98 9.18
CA PRO A 473 12.10 -6.74 9.96
C PRO A 473 13.19 -5.94 9.23
N GLN A 474 13.34 -6.06 7.90
CA GLN A 474 14.40 -5.36 7.17
C GLN A 474 14.04 -3.90 6.90
N CYS A 475 12.83 -3.61 6.42
CA CYS A 475 12.35 -2.24 6.28
C CYS A 475 12.30 -1.53 7.65
N SER A 476 11.94 -2.24 8.72
CA SER A 476 12.01 -1.70 10.10
C SER A 476 13.44 -1.54 10.63
N GLN A 477 14.44 -2.24 10.10
CA GLN A 477 15.85 -1.95 10.39
C GLN A 477 16.28 -0.66 9.67
N MET A 478 15.88 -0.46 8.42
CA MET A 478 16.16 0.78 7.66
C MET A 478 15.55 2.02 8.31
N ASP A 479 14.37 1.90 8.93
CA ASP A 479 13.75 2.95 9.75
C ASP A 479 14.57 3.38 10.97
N ASN A 480 15.48 2.55 11.45
CA ASN A 480 16.31 2.78 12.64
C ASN A 480 17.81 2.98 12.31
N ASP A 481 18.20 2.81 11.05
CA ASP A 481 19.56 3.05 10.56
C ASP A 481 19.77 4.56 10.33
N GLU A 482 20.50 5.21 11.24
CA GLU A 482 20.80 6.65 11.18
C GLU A 482 21.46 7.07 9.85
N SER A 483 22.17 6.16 9.16
CA SER A 483 22.78 6.45 7.86
C SER A 483 21.78 6.60 6.72
N LEU A 484 20.56 6.07 6.85
CA LEU A 484 19.49 6.22 5.86
C LEU A 484 18.57 7.43 6.16
N GLN A 485 18.65 7.98 7.38
CA GLN A 485 17.71 8.99 7.90
C GLN A 485 18.23 10.44 7.83
N TYR A 486 19.44 10.68 7.31
CA TYR A 486 19.94 12.03 6.99
C TYR A 486 19.78 12.33 5.50
N THR A 487 19.51 13.60 5.13
CA THR A 487 19.48 14.03 3.72
C THR A 487 20.82 14.70 3.35
N PRO A 488 21.62 14.13 2.42
CA PRO A 488 22.88 14.74 1.99
C PRO A 488 22.61 15.97 1.11
N ALA A 489 23.28 17.08 1.40
CA ALA A 489 23.19 18.29 0.60
C ALA A 489 23.70 18.08 -0.83
N LEU A 490 23.00 18.64 -1.81
CA LEU A 490 23.46 18.76 -3.20
C LEU A 490 24.35 20.02 -3.29
N VAL A 491 25.58 19.86 -3.78
CA VAL A 491 26.62 20.92 -3.77
C VAL A 491 27.14 21.25 -5.16
N ASP A 492 27.19 20.28 -6.09
CA ASP A 492 27.57 20.48 -7.48
C ASP A 492 26.41 21.17 -8.25
N GLU A 493 26.63 22.40 -8.75
CA GLU A 493 25.77 22.97 -9.80
C GLU A 493 26.03 22.23 -11.12
N ILE A 494 24.99 21.74 -11.78
CA ILE A 494 25.11 21.03 -13.06
C ILE A 494 25.36 22.05 -14.18
N PRO A 495 26.46 21.93 -14.96
CA PRO A 495 26.75 22.83 -16.08
C PRO A 495 25.88 22.50 -17.31
N ASP A 496 26.19 23.11 -18.46
CA ASP A 496 25.56 22.75 -19.73
C ASP A 496 25.64 21.23 -20.03
N LEU A 497 24.62 20.70 -20.70
CA LEU A 497 24.45 19.25 -20.94
C LEU A 497 25.66 18.63 -21.68
N VAL A 498 26.33 19.39 -22.54
CA VAL A 498 27.56 18.93 -23.23
C VAL A 498 28.72 18.75 -22.24
N GLN A 499 28.86 19.65 -21.27
CA GLN A 499 29.88 19.55 -20.22
C GLN A 499 29.53 18.45 -19.21
N PHE A 500 28.26 18.32 -18.85
CA PHE A 500 27.79 17.26 -17.95
C PHE A 500 28.00 15.87 -18.55
N THR A 501 27.61 15.65 -19.82
CA THR A 501 27.81 14.34 -20.51
C THR A 501 29.28 13.96 -20.62
N GLN A 502 30.18 14.90 -20.90
CA GLN A 502 31.63 14.66 -20.95
C GLN A 502 32.22 14.37 -19.56
N ALA A 503 31.83 15.13 -18.53
CA ALA A 503 32.26 14.87 -17.16
C ALA A 503 31.74 13.53 -16.63
N LEU A 504 30.50 13.17 -16.98
CA LEU A 504 29.88 11.89 -16.65
C LEU A 504 30.63 10.71 -17.30
N GLN A 505 31.01 10.82 -18.58
CA GLN A 505 31.86 9.82 -19.25
C GLN A 505 33.17 9.59 -18.50
N GLN A 506 33.84 10.67 -18.07
CA GLN A 506 35.08 10.59 -17.31
C GLN A 506 34.88 9.97 -15.90
N ARG A 507 33.75 10.25 -15.23
CA ARG A 507 33.40 9.66 -13.92
C ARG A 507 32.95 8.19 -14.00
N ILE A 508 32.38 7.76 -15.14
CA ILE A 508 32.02 6.37 -15.41
C ILE A 508 33.27 5.54 -15.73
N ALA A 509 34.19 6.09 -16.54
CA ALA A 509 35.35 5.41 -17.10
C ALA A 509 36.31 4.81 -16.07
N TYR A 510 36.37 5.34 -14.84
CA TYR A 510 37.20 4.80 -13.75
C TYR A 510 36.37 4.56 -12.49
N ASP A 511 36.53 3.37 -11.90
CA ASP A 511 35.94 3.01 -10.60
C ASP A 511 36.98 3.14 -9.46
N PRO A 512 36.79 4.08 -8.51
CA PRO A 512 37.68 4.21 -7.35
C PRO A 512 37.70 3.02 -6.39
N GLU A 513 36.62 2.23 -6.34
CA GLU A 513 36.46 1.12 -5.39
C GLU A 513 36.92 -0.21 -6.01
N THR A 514 36.50 -0.49 -7.25
CA THR A 514 36.82 -1.76 -7.92
C THR A 514 38.05 -1.70 -8.82
N THR A 515 38.62 -0.52 -9.07
CA THR A 515 39.72 -0.26 -10.03
C THR A 515 39.45 -0.73 -11.46
N LYS A 516 38.18 -0.99 -11.81
CA LYS A 516 37.76 -1.34 -13.17
C LYS A 516 37.71 -0.10 -14.04
N GLU A 517 38.13 -0.26 -15.29
CA GLU A 517 37.98 0.74 -16.34
C GLU A 517 36.81 0.37 -17.25
N LEU A 518 35.95 1.34 -17.58
CA LEU A 518 34.67 1.13 -18.28
C LEU A 518 34.45 2.19 -19.38
N TYR A 519 35.04 1.96 -20.54
CA TYR A 519 34.98 2.88 -21.67
C TYR A 519 33.70 2.68 -22.51
N TYR A 520 32.76 3.61 -22.39
CA TYR A 520 31.56 3.72 -23.25
C TYR A 520 31.68 4.93 -24.18
N GLU A 521 31.00 4.92 -25.33
CA GLU A 521 30.97 6.10 -26.19
C GLU A 521 30.17 7.24 -25.56
N LEU A 522 30.45 8.47 -26.01
CA LEU A 522 29.63 9.63 -25.64
C LEU A 522 28.20 9.47 -26.19
N SER A 523 28.07 8.78 -27.33
CA SER A 523 26.85 8.29 -27.97
C SER A 523 25.95 7.53 -26.98
N ASP A 524 26.52 6.52 -26.32
CA ASP A 524 25.81 5.63 -25.40
C ASP A 524 25.29 6.38 -24.17
N ILE A 525 26.14 7.24 -23.61
CA ILE A 525 25.84 8.02 -22.41
C ILE A 525 24.78 9.09 -22.70
N GLN A 526 24.82 9.70 -23.90
CA GLN A 526 23.77 10.61 -24.36
C GLN A 526 22.45 9.88 -24.64
N CYS A 527 22.50 8.65 -25.18
CA CYS A 527 21.33 7.80 -25.37
C CYS A 527 20.68 7.44 -24.02
N LEU A 528 21.47 6.95 -23.06
CA LEU A 528 21.02 6.64 -21.70
C LEU A 528 20.37 7.85 -21.01
N LEU A 529 21.00 9.02 -21.06
CA LEU A 529 20.45 10.24 -20.47
C LEU A 529 19.15 10.71 -21.17
N GLY A 530 19.09 10.63 -22.50
CA GLY A 530 17.87 10.89 -23.25
C GLY A 530 16.74 9.94 -22.88
N GLY A 531 17.05 8.64 -22.76
CA GLY A 531 16.12 7.61 -22.32
C GLY A 531 15.64 7.80 -20.88
N LEU A 532 16.51 8.19 -19.95
CA LEU A 532 16.15 8.47 -18.54
C LEU A 532 15.15 9.62 -18.40
N ALA A 533 15.16 10.56 -19.35
CA ALA A 533 14.19 11.64 -19.45
C ALA A 533 12.87 11.25 -20.17
N MET A 534 12.82 10.09 -20.84
CA MET A 534 11.63 9.59 -21.57
C MET A 534 10.78 8.61 -20.76
N SER A 535 11.39 7.72 -19.97
CA SER A 535 10.69 6.70 -19.18
C SER A 535 11.35 6.45 -17.82
N HIS A 536 10.63 5.76 -16.93
CA HIS A 536 11.19 5.17 -15.70
C HIS A 536 11.61 3.70 -15.88
N LEU A 537 11.35 3.11 -17.06
CA LEU A 537 11.71 1.74 -17.39
C LEU A 537 12.64 1.73 -18.61
N HIS A 538 13.76 1.01 -18.50
CA HIS A 538 14.76 0.86 -19.54
C HIS A 538 15.05 -0.62 -19.80
N LEU A 539 15.33 -0.95 -21.06
CA LEU A 539 15.82 -2.27 -21.46
C LEU A 539 17.17 -2.09 -22.17
N LEU A 540 18.25 -2.54 -21.52
CA LEU A 540 19.60 -2.55 -22.08
C LEU A 540 19.86 -3.92 -22.71
N GLN A 541 19.94 -3.95 -24.05
CA GLN A 541 20.01 -5.19 -24.83
C GLN A 541 21.35 -5.34 -25.57
N GLY A 542 21.66 -6.57 -26.00
CA GLY A 542 22.91 -6.90 -26.72
C GLY A 542 23.50 -8.25 -26.29
N ILE A 543 24.71 -8.56 -26.78
CA ILE A 543 25.45 -9.80 -26.44
C ILE A 543 25.92 -9.76 -24.96
N SER A 544 26.16 -10.92 -24.35
CA SER A 544 26.75 -11.00 -23.00
C SER A 544 28.16 -10.39 -22.94
N GLY A 545 28.56 -9.87 -21.78
CA GLY A 545 29.91 -9.32 -21.53
C GLY A 545 30.12 -7.83 -21.89
N ILE A 546 29.27 -7.20 -22.70
CA ILE A 546 29.41 -5.78 -23.12
C ILE A 546 29.10 -4.73 -22.03
N GLY A 547 29.12 -5.14 -20.74
CA GLY A 547 28.94 -4.23 -19.62
C GLY A 547 27.52 -3.68 -19.41
N LYS A 548 26.47 -4.34 -19.95
CA LYS A 548 25.05 -3.90 -19.82
C LYS A 548 24.65 -3.61 -18.37
N THR A 549 25.02 -4.49 -17.43
CA THR A 549 24.79 -4.33 -15.99
C THR A 549 25.73 -3.30 -15.35
N SER A 550 26.93 -3.12 -15.92
CA SER A 550 27.95 -2.21 -15.38
C SER A 550 27.65 -0.74 -15.68
N LEU A 551 27.07 -0.43 -16.85
CA LEU A 551 26.71 0.93 -17.25
C LEU A 551 25.76 1.64 -16.24
N PRO A 552 24.59 1.09 -15.86
CA PRO A 552 23.67 1.77 -14.94
C PRO A 552 24.24 1.88 -13.51
N LEU A 553 25.03 0.91 -13.06
CA LEU A 553 25.68 0.94 -11.75
C LEU A 553 26.81 1.99 -11.71
N ALA A 554 27.65 2.06 -12.75
CA ALA A 554 28.70 3.07 -12.88
C ALA A 554 28.12 4.48 -13.08
N PHE A 555 27.01 4.61 -13.80
CA PHE A 555 26.23 5.86 -13.89
C PHE A 555 25.72 6.30 -12.51
N ALA A 556 25.10 5.40 -11.75
CA ALA A 556 24.60 5.71 -10.41
C ALA A 556 25.74 6.18 -9.48
N ARG A 557 26.86 5.46 -9.47
CA ARG A 557 28.11 5.83 -8.76
C ARG A 557 28.59 7.23 -9.16
N ALA A 558 28.65 7.52 -10.46
CA ALA A 558 29.18 8.78 -11.01
C ALA A 558 28.36 10.04 -10.65
N ILE A 559 27.07 9.88 -10.34
CA ILE A 559 26.17 10.98 -9.91
C ILE A 559 25.84 10.96 -8.41
N GLY A 560 26.35 9.99 -7.63
CA GLY A 560 26.01 9.86 -6.21
C GLY A 560 24.56 9.44 -5.95
N ALA A 561 23.97 8.67 -6.87
CA ALA A 561 22.65 8.06 -6.76
C ALA A 561 22.68 6.79 -5.89
N GLY A 562 21.50 6.35 -5.45
CA GLY A 562 21.34 5.00 -4.92
C GLY A 562 21.30 3.97 -6.05
N SER A 563 21.76 2.75 -5.78
CA SER A 563 21.59 1.63 -6.71
C SER A 563 21.38 0.30 -5.99
N THR A 564 20.64 -0.60 -6.61
CA THR A 564 20.55 -2.01 -6.19
C THR A 564 20.48 -2.90 -7.42
N LEU A 565 21.32 -3.93 -7.44
CA LEU A 565 21.26 -5.02 -8.40
C LEU A 565 20.29 -6.09 -7.86
N VAL A 566 19.45 -6.65 -8.74
CA VAL A 566 18.51 -7.73 -8.41
C VAL A 566 18.60 -8.77 -9.53
N GLU A 567 19.12 -9.95 -9.22
CA GLU A 567 19.29 -11.05 -10.16
C GLU A 567 17.96 -11.78 -10.41
N VAL A 568 17.37 -11.62 -11.60
CA VAL A 568 16.09 -12.27 -11.95
C VAL A 568 16.31 -13.76 -12.13
N GLN A 569 15.58 -14.58 -11.37
CA GLN A 569 15.77 -16.03 -11.39
C GLN A 569 14.89 -16.72 -12.44
N ALA A 570 15.44 -17.78 -13.06
CA ALA A 570 14.72 -18.62 -14.01
C ALA A 570 13.48 -19.25 -13.36
N GLY A 571 12.29 -18.90 -13.86
CA GLY A 571 11.03 -19.49 -13.42
C GLY A 571 10.16 -18.60 -12.52
N TRP A 572 10.56 -17.36 -12.25
CA TRP A 572 9.64 -16.32 -11.73
C TRP A 572 8.39 -16.20 -12.63
N ARG A 573 7.21 -16.18 -12.02
CA ARG A 573 5.89 -16.21 -12.68
C ARG A 573 4.90 -15.25 -12.04
N ASP A 574 5.02 -14.99 -10.75
CA ASP A 574 4.08 -14.18 -10.00
C ASP A 574 4.78 -12.98 -9.38
N ARG A 575 4.02 -11.93 -9.12
CA ARG A 575 4.50 -10.74 -8.39
C ARG A 575 5.14 -11.08 -7.03
N GLN A 576 4.79 -12.22 -6.44
CA GLN A 576 5.35 -12.70 -5.17
C GLN A 576 6.84 -13.03 -5.27
N ASP A 577 7.32 -13.45 -6.45
CA ASP A 577 8.74 -13.74 -6.68
C ASP A 577 9.59 -12.46 -6.61
N LEU A 578 9.05 -11.36 -7.14
CA LEU A 578 9.70 -10.04 -7.19
C LEU A 578 9.50 -9.23 -5.91
N MET A 579 8.25 -9.11 -5.43
CA MET A 579 7.87 -8.23 -4.32
C MET A 579 7.90 -8.93 -2.95
N GLY A 580 8.05 -10.25 -2.92
CA GLY A 580 7.86 -11.06 -1.72
C GLY A 580 6.39 -11.35 -1.41
N TYR A 581 6.17 -12.12 -0.34
CA TYR A 581 4.86 -12.56 0.11
C TYR A 581 4.75 -12.51 1.64
N TYR A 582 3.52 -12.52 2.15
CA TYR A 582 3.26 -12.55 3.59
C TYR A 582 3.03 -14.00 4.08
N ASN A 583 3.99 -14.53 4.83
CA ASN A 583 3.88 -15.82 5.49
C ASN A 583 2.93 -15.68 6.70
N THR A 584 1.72 -16.25 6.58
CA THR A 584 0.66 -16.15 7.60
C THR A 584 0.92 -17.00 8.84
N PHE A 585 1.82 -17.98 8.77
CA PHE A 585 2.22 -18.81 9.91
C PHE A 585 3.25 -18.08 10.78
N GLU A 586 4.29 -17.54 10.17
CA GLU A 586 5.34 -16.74 10.84
C GLU A 586 4.88 -15.30 11.15
N LYS A 587 3.76 -14.84 10.57
CA LYS A 587 3.27 -13.45 10.61
C LYS A 587 4.30 -12.44 10.07
N ARG A 588 5.19 -12.92 9.21
CA ARG A 588 6.33 -12.19 8.66
C ARG A 588 6.16 -12.05 7.15
N PHE A 589 6.61 -10.93 6.60
CA PHE A 589 6.75 -10.72 5.18
C PHE A 589 8.16 -11.16 4.74
N ASP A 590 8.26 -11.98 3.71
CA ASP A 590 9.54 -12.33 3.11
C ASP A 590 9.98 -11.22 2.16
N GLU A 591 10.78 -10.31 2.71
CA GLU A 591 11.24 -9.07 2.07
C GLU A 591 12.35 -9.33 1.04
N THR A 592 11.99 -9.33 -0.24
CA THR A 592 12.96 -9.43 -1.35
C THR A 592 13.88 -8.22 -1.43
N GLU A 593 15.05 -8.36 -2.04
CA GLU A 593 15.99 -7.26 -2.27
C GLU A 593 15.37 -6.12 -3.10
N PHE A 594 14.46 -6.45 -4.01
CA PHE A 594 13.68 -5.49 -4.77
C PHE A 594 12.70 -4.67 -3.89
N LEU A 595 11.99 -5.31 -2.95
CA LEU A 595 11.16 -4.60 -1.98
C LEU A 595 12.02 -3.72 -1.05
N GLN A 596 13.13 -4.27 -0.56
CA GLN A 596 14.10 -3.54 0.25
C GLN A 596 14.66 -2.31 -0.49
N ALA A 597 14.96 -2.42 -1.79
CA ALA A 597 15.43 -1.31 -2.62
C ALA A 597 14.37 -0.22 -2.78
N LEU A 598 13.11 -0.59 -3.07
CA LEU A 598 12.00 0.37 -3.12
C LEU A 598 11.72 1.04 -1.77
N TYR A 599 11.98 0.36 -0.65
CA TYR A 599 11.89 0.97 0.69
C TYR A 599 13.07 1.92 0.95
N ARG A 600 14.30 1.51 0.66
CA ARG A 600 15.51 2.33 0.81
C ARG A 600 15.44 3.60 -0.03
N ALA A 601 14.89 3.54 -1.25
CA ALA A 601 14.69 4.69 -2.13
C ALA A 601 13.76 5.78 -1.55
N GLN A 602 12.92 5.45 -0.56
CA GLN A 602 12.04 6.40 0.16
C GLN A 602 12.69 7.00 1.41
N CYS A 603 13.82 6.46 1.86
CA CYS A 603 14.50 6.95 3.06
C CYS A 603 15.12 8.34 2.81
N PRO A 604 15.21 9.23 3.82
CA PRO A 604 15.68 10.61 3.67
C PRO A 604 17.03 10.79 2.96
N GLN A 605 17.90 9.77 2.96
CA GLN A 605 19.16 9.77 2.21
C GLN A 605 18.96 9.77 0.70
N TYR A 606 17.95 9.06 0.21
CA TYR A 606 17.70 8.82 -1.22
C TYR A 606 16.51 9.60 -1.79
N ALA A 607 15.60 10.10 -0.95
CA ALA A 607 14.33 10.70 -1.40
C ALA A 607 14.46 11.86 -2.42
N ASP A 608 15.58 12.58 -2.43
CA ASP A 608 15.85 13.73 -3.32
C ASP A 608 17.03 13.47 -4.29
N ARG A 609 17.25 12.20 -4.67
CA ARG A 609 18.25 11.77 -5.67
C ARG A 609 17.77 10.53 -6.43
N PHE A 610 18.30 10.34 -7.64
CA PHE A 610 18.08 9.11 -8.42
C PHE A 610 18.36 7.86 -7.57
N TYR A 611 17.53 6.83 -7.76
CA TYR A 611 17.73 5.49 -7.24
C TYR A 611 17.48 4.48 -8.37
N ILE A 612 18.49 3.68 -8.71
CA ILE A 612 18.44 2.77 -9.86
C ILE A 612 18.33 1.33 -9.39
N ILE A 613 17.24 0.67 -9.77
CA ILE A 613 17.06 -0.77 -9.55
C ILE A 613 17.36 -1.48 -10.86
N VAL A 614 18.50 -2.19 -10.89
CA VAL A 614 18.94 -2.97 -12.05
C VAL A 614 18.37 -4.37 -11.92
N LEU A 615 17.52 -4.78 -12.87
CA LEU A 615 17.00 -6.14 -12.99
C LEU A 615 17.92 -6.91 -13.95
N ASP A 616 18.83 -7.71 -13.40
CA ASP A 616 19.81 -8.41 -14.21
C ASP A 616 19.21 -9.69 -14.82
N GLU A 617 19.53 -9.94 -16.09
CA GLU A 617 18.92 -10.99 -16.93
C GLU A 617 17.38 -10.98 -16.86
N MET A 618 16.79 -9.79 -17.02
CA MET A 618 15.34 -9.56 -16.90
C MET A 618 14.50 -10.50 -17.78
N ASN A 619 15.05 -10.95 -18.91
CA ASN A 619 14.43 -11.89 -19.87
C ASN A 619 14.69 -13.39 -19.61
N LEU A 620 15.32 -13.76 -18.49
CA LEU A 620 15.42 -15.15 -18.03
C LEU A 620 14.04 -15.70 -17.58
N SER A 621 13.13 -14.79 -17.20
CA SER A 621 11.72 -15.09 -16.93
C SER A 621 10.80 -14.04 -17.59
N HIS A 622 9.48 -14.21 -17.53
CA HIS A 622 8.49 -13.36 -18.22
C HIS A 622 8.18 -12.07 -17.43
N PRO A 623 8.64 -10.87 -17.83
CA PRO A 623 8.41 -9.66 -17.05
C PRO A 623 6.95 -9.22 -17.08
N GLU A 624 6.23 -9.50 -18.17
CA GLU A 624 4.79 -9.29 -18.27
C GLU A 624 3.96 -10.16 -17.29
N GLN A 625 4.61 -11.07 -16.55
CA GLN A 625 4.01 -11.87 -15.48
C GLN A 625 4.46 -11.37 -14.10
N TYR A 626 5.77 -11.44 -13.78
CA TYR A 626 6.26 -11.07 -12.43
C TYR A 626 6.31 -9.54 -12.17
N PHE A 627 6.50 -8.73 -13.22
CA PHE A 627 6.59 -7.26 -13.13
C PHE A 627 5.25 -6.55 -13.41
N ALA A 628 4.16 -7.31 -13.65
CA ALA A 628 2.87 -6.79 -14.13
C ALA A 628 2.25 -5.68 -13.26
N ASP A 629 2.27 -5.82 -11.93
CA ASP A 629 1.79 -4.80 -10.99
C ASP A 629 2.58 -3.49 -11.13
N LEU A 630 3.88 -3.54 -11.39
CA LEU A 630 4.71 -2.34 -11.61
C LEU A 630 4.49 -1.74 -12.99
N LEU A 631 4.35 -2.55 -14.05
CA LEU A 631 3.98 -2.04 -15.38
C LEU A 631 2.64 -1.27 -15.33
N SER A 632 1.67 -1.74 -14.54
CA SER A 632 0.37 -1.10 -14.33
C SER A 632 0.43 0.12 -13.39
N ALA A 633 1.31 0.09 -12.38
CA ALA A 633 1.51 1.23 -11.48
C ALA A 633 2.31 2.37 -12.13
N LEU A 634 3.24 2.09 -13.03
CA LEU A 634 4.02 3.10 -13.76
C LEU A 634 3.17 3.92 -14.74
N GLU A 635 2.13 3.31 -15.32
CA GLU A 635 1.10 4.00 -16.15
C GLU A 635 0.26 5.02 -15.37
N GLN A 636 0.26 4.97 -14.03
CA GLN A 636 -0.51 5.88 -13.20
C GLN A 636 0.27 7.16 -12.86
N ASP A 637 -0.48 8.23 -12.57
CA ASP A 637 0.03 9.47 -11.96
C ASP A 637 1.03 9.14 -10.84
N GLU A 638 2.17 9.83 -10.83
CA GLU A 638 3.25 9.70 -9.83
C GLU A 638 2.75 9.74 -8.36
N LYS A 639 1.63 10.43 -8.11
CA LYS A 639 0.97 10.54 -6.79
C LYS A 639 0.09 9.35 -6.41
N ARG A 640 -0.15 8.42 -7.33
CA ARG A 640 -1.03 7.23 -7.18
C ARG A 640 -0.31 5.90 -7.33
N ARG A 641 0.99 5.90 -7.68
CA ARG A 641 1.80 4.69 -7.84
C ARG A 641 1.96 3.95 -6.50
N GLU A 642 1.02 3.07 -6.19
CA GLU A 642 0.90 2.39 -4.90
C GLU A 642 0.79 0.87 -5.08
N LEU A 643 1.72 0.12 -4.48
CA LEU A 643 1.77 -1.34 -4.49
C LEU A 643 1.24 -1.89 -3.17
N LYS A 644 0.14 -2.65 -3.25
CA LYS A 644 -0.46 -3.31 -2.07
C LYS A 644 0.30 -4.60 -1.75
N LEU A 645 1.07 -4.60 -0.66
CA LEU A 645 1.87 -5.75 -0.23
C LEU A 645 0.98 -6.84 0.40
N MET A 646 0.05 -6.46 1.27
CA MET A 646 -0.79 -7.39 2.04
C MET A 646 -2.25 -6.92 2.16
N SER A 647 -3.16 -7.85 2.47
CA SER A 647 -4.61 -7.58 2.52
C SER A 647 -5.06 -6.80 3.77
N ALA A 648 -4.62 -7.23 4.95
CA ALA A 648 -4.85 -6.54 6.22
C ALA A 648 -3.71 -5.55 6.52
N SER A 649 -3.98 -4.55 7.36
CA SER A 649 -2.94 -3.67 7.93
C SER A 649 -2.29 -4.32 9.14
N THR A 650 -1.03 -3.96 9.43
CA THR A 650 -0.30 -4.45 10.60
C THR A 650 0.08 -3.30 11.54
N ASN A 651 0.00 -3.53 12.85
CA ASN A 651 0.17 -2.47 13.86
C ASN A 651 1.63 -2.07 14.10
N ALA A 652 2.58 -2.93 13.72
CA ALA A 652 4.03 -2.73 13.87
C ALA A 652 4.71 -2.59 12.49
N ALA A 653 4.06 -1.90 11.56
CA ALA A 653 4.58 -1.70 10.21
C ALA A 653 5.69 -0.64 10.14
N PRO A 654 6.63 -0.73 9.19
CA PRO A 654 7.61 0.30 8.88
C PRO A 654 6.99 1.67 8.58
N LYS A 655 7.68 2.75 8.97
CA LYS A 655 7.21 4.15 8.96
C LYS A 655 6.75 4.62 7.58
N LEU A 656 7.39 4.15 6.51
CA LEU A 656 7.12 4.57 5.13
C LEU A 656 6.02 3.72 4.45
N LEU A 657 5.48 2.68 5.10
CA LEU A 657 4.32 1.93 4.59
C LEU A 657 3.01 2.65 4.92
N LYS A 658 2.33 3.14 3.89
CA LYS A 658 0.97 3.67 3.99
C LYS A 658 0.01 2.57 4.46
N GLU A 659 -0.81 2.90 5.48
CA GLU A 659 -1.72 1.97 6.16
C GLU A 659 -1.05 0.68 6.70
N GLY A 660 0.28 0.66 6.85
CA GLY A 660 1.02 -0.54 7.25
C GLY A 660 0.86 -1.74 6.32
N ARG A 661 0.55 -1.50 5.04
CA ARG A 661 0.30 -2.54 4.01
C ARG A 661 0.52 -2.11 2.55
N ILE A 662 0.70 -0.82 2.29
CA ILE A 662 0.87 -0.24 0.95
C ILE A 662 2.25 0.43 0.87
N LEU A 663 3.03 0.05 -0.14
CA LEU A 663 4.29 0.70 -0.50
C LEU A 663 4.01 1.72 -1.60
N LYS A 664 4.52 2.96 -1.49
CA LYS A 664 4.51 3.89 -2.63
C LYS A 664 5.70 3.56 -3.54
N ILE A 665 5.51 3.53 -4.87
CA ILE A 665 6.64 3.59 -5.80
C ILE A 665 7.15 5.04 -5.80
N PRO A 666 8.45 5.27 -5.52
CA PRO A 666 8.99 6.62 -5.44
C PRO A 666 9.14 7.26 -6.82
N ALA A 667 9.04 8.59 -6.89
CA ALA A 667 9.25 9.34 -8.13
C ALA A 667 10.72 9.31 -8.58
N ASN A 668 11.64 9.13 -7.63
CA ASN A 668 13.08 9.11 -7.83
C ASN A 668 13.63 7.72 -8.20
N VAL A 669 12.78 6.71 -8.43
CA VAL A 669 13.21 5.37 -8.86
C VAL A 669 13.15 5.20 -10.37
N TRP A 670 14.20 4.57 -10.91
CA TRP A 670 14.29 4.06 -12.27
C TRP A 670 14.59 2.56 -12.27
N PHE A 671 13.96 1.83 -13.19
CA PHE A 671 14.10 0.39 -13.36
C PHE A 671 14.84 0.11 -14.66
N ILE A 672 15.99 -0.58 -14.58
CA ILE A 672 16.84 -0.85 -15.74
C ILE A 672 17.01 -2.36 -15.87
N GLY A 673 16.29 -2.96 -16.80
CA GLY A 673 16.44 -4.36 -17.16
C GLY A 673 17.62 -4.59 -18.09
N THR A 674 18.46 -5.58 -17.80
CA THR A 674 19.44 -6.08 -18.77
C THR A 674 18.86 -7.27 -19.51
N ALA A 675 19.25 -7.45 -20.78
CA ALA A 675 18.84 -8.57 -21.60
C ALA A 675 19.99 -9.11 -22.45
N ASN A 676 20.11 -10.44 -22.52
CA ASN A 676 20.93 -11.10 -23.52
C ASN A 676 20.08 -11.45 -24.75
N HIS A 677 20.63 -11.36 -25.96
CA HIS A 677 20.01 -11.86 -27.20
C HIS A 677 20.51 -13.28 -27.54
N ASP A 678 20.52 -14.17 -26.55
CA ASP A 678 21.04 -15.55 -26.68
C ASP A 678 19.88 -16.56 -26.77
N GLU A 679 20.07 -17.68 -27.50
CA GLU A 679 19.04 -18.71 -27.79
C GLU A 679 18.36 -19.35 -26.55
N THR A 680 18.92 -19.13 -25.36
CA THR A 680 18.40 -19.64 -24.07
C THR A 680 17.45 -18.67 -23.37
N THR A 681 17.30 -17.45 -23.88
CA THR A 681 16.50 -16.38 -23.29
C THR A 681 15.15 -16.21 -23.99
N LYS A 682 14.29 -15.35 -23.44
CA LYS A 682 12.94 -15.08 -23.97
C LYS A 682 12.88 -13.72 -24.63
N ASP A 683 12.12 -13.62 -25.72
CA ASP A 683 11.69 -12.33 -26.24
C ASP A 683 10.73 -11.65 -25.26
N PHE A 684 10.91 -10.34 -25.04
CA PHE A 684 9.93 -9.54 -24.31
C PHE A 684 8.65 -9.41 -25.14
N ALA A 685 7.48 -9.49 -24.49
CA ALA A 685 6.22 -9.16 -25.15
C ALA A 685 6.15 -7.67 -25.54
N ASP A 686 5.51 -7.35 -26.67
CA ASP A 686 5.32 -5.99 -27.21
C ASP A 686 4.94 -4.96 -26.13
N LYS A 687 4.03 -5.32 -25.23
CA LYS A 687 3.55 -4.48 -24.12
C LYS A 687 4.65 -4.01 -23.16
N THR A 688 5.75 -4.74 -23.05
CA THR A 688 6.91 -4.39 -22.23
C THR A 688 7.84 -3.47 -23.02
N TYR A 689 8.03 -3.73 -24.32
CA TYR A 689 8.74 -2.84 -25.25
C TYR A 689 8.06 -1.47 -25.36
N ASP A 690 6.74 -1.41 -25.54
CA ASP A 690 5.93 -0.17 -25.65
C ASP A 690 6.06 0.78 -24.44
N ARG A 691 6.51 0.26 -23.28
CA ARG A 691 6.61 0.99 -21.99
C ARG A 691 8.05 1.37 -21.64
N ALA A 692 9.02 0.73 -22.26
CA ALA A 692 10.43 0.87 -21.95
C ALA A 692 11.16 1.74 -22.97
N HIS A 693 12.15 2.50 -22.53
CA HIS A 693 13.17 2.97 -23.46
C HIS A 693 14.14 1.82 -23.73
N VAL A 694 14.16 1.33 -24.97
CA VAL A 694 15.09 0.27 -25.41
C VAL A 694 16.39 0.92 -25.90
N MET A 695 17.51 0.43 -25.38
CA MET A 695 18.85 0.80 -25.82
C MET A 695 19.64 -0.47 -26.13
N GLU A 696 19.99 -0.66 -27.39
CA GLU A 696 20.92 -1.70 -27.83
C GLU A 696 22.35 -1.17 -27.66
N LEU A 697 23.20 -1.89 -26.93
CA LEU A 697 24.60 -1.52 -26.74
C LEU A 697 25.47 -2.14 -27.86
N PRO A 698 26.33 -1.33 -28.52
CA PRO A 698 27.18 -1.81 -29.61
C PRO A 698 28.27 -2.81 -29.16
N HIS A 699 28.99 -3.39 -30.14
CA HIS A 699 30.05 -4.38 -29.94
C HIS A 699 31.46 -3.77 -30.00
#